data_AF-A0A4Y7IH19-F1
#
_entry.id   AF-A0A4Y7IH19-F1
#
_cell.length_a   1.000
_cell.length_b   1.000
_cell.length_c   1.000
_cell.angle_alpha   90.00
_cell.angle_beta   90.00
_cell.angle_gamma   90.00
#
_symmetry.space_group_name_H-M   'P 1'
#
loop_
_entity.id
_entity.type
_entity.pdbx_description
1 polymer ?
#
loop_
_entity_poly.entity_id
_entity_poly.type
_entity_poly.pdbx_seq_one_letter_code
_entity_poly.pdbx_strand_id
1 'polypeptide(L)'
;MMEAASSSSCLYPSLKPSTFPFHVKHSSTVTASDINSIYYNIKKKNKKDSLQCCSSSSSSSFINPIHFLRDSNNTPYYYSLVGFPFQQQHLIIRSSSSSTSSSNSTRTSRGSSSKKKKSRRLVSSSPYVEKQNEQSVESGYQNGDPLGKKDLGRSVVKWISNGMKSMAMDFASPDITQNQDTDFSDHVRQRVLRGGGLTFVIESQPYLSGVPMPLGSETLCLKASTHYPTLFDHFQRELKHVLLDLQLKSLIPPTEDWRNTESWKLLKQFANSAEHRAIARKIPQTKTKQVHSGLGMEMDKAKAVQSKIDNFVKTMSDLLRIERDAELEFTHEELNAVPTPPSSADEVTGTSSSSKSDSSKPIEYLVTHGQSQQELCDTICNLHAVSSSTGLGGMHLVLFRAEGYHRLPPTTLSPGDMVCVRTCDSRGGGATSCMQGVINNLGEDGCSISVALESRHGDPTFSKLFGKSVRIDRIPGLADALTYERNCEALMLLQKNGLQKKNPSKAIVATLFGEKEDVAWMEQNNLADWTAEEKVDVLLPDHGVYDDSQLKAIALGLNKKRPVLVIQGPPGTGKTGLLKEVIALSVQRGERVLVTAPTNAAVDNMVEKLSSVGLNIVRVGNPARISSSVASKSLAEIVKYRLSDFVNEFERKKANLRRDLRYCLDDDSLAAGIRQLLKQLGKSLKKKEKEIVKEVLSTAEVVLCTNTGAADPLIRRLDTFDLVVIDEAGQAIEPSCWIPILQAKRCILAGDQCQLAPVVLSRNALDGGLGISLMERASNLHEGILATKLTMQYRMNDAIASWASKEMYDELLRSSPAVSSHLLVDSPFVKTTWITSCPLLLLDTRMPYGSLSVGCEEHLDPAGTGSFYNEGEADIVVEHVLSLIYAGVSPDEIVVQSPYVAQVQLLREKLYDLPEASGVEVATVDSFQGREADAVIISMVRSNTLGAVGFLGDSRRMNVAITRARKHVTVVCDSSTICHNTFLARLLRHIRHFGRVKHADPGTFGGSGFNMNPMLPSIS
;
A
#
# COMPACT_ATOMS: atom_id res chain seq x y z
N MET A 1 -53.22 -41.76 -29.22
CA MET A 1 -52.71 -41.88 -30.60
C MET A 1 -51.21 -42.05 -30.46
N MET A 2 -50.63 -43.23 -30.77
CA MET A 2 -50.28 -43.72 -32.13
C MET A 2 -49.22 -42.80 -32.77
N GLU A 3 -48.05 -43.26 -33.24
CA GLU A 3 -47.52 -44.62 -33.57
C GLU A 3 -46.11 -44.81 -32.88
N ALA A 4 -45.47 -45.97 -32.65
CA ALA A 4 -45.18 -47.21 -33.42
C ALA A 4 -44.28 -46.97 -34.67
N ALA A 5 -43.23 -47.75 -34.99
CA ALA A 5 -42.48 -48.83 -34.31
C ALA A 5 -41.04 -48.92 -34.90
N SER A 6 -40.02 -49.46 -34.21
CA SER A 6 -39.32 -50.75 -34.49
C SER A 6 -37.88 -50.65 -33.91
N SER A 7 -37.11 -51.64 -33.42
CA SER A 7 -37.16 -53.10 -33.19
C SER A 7 -36.03 -53.88 -33.89
N SER A 8 -34.91 -54.10 -33.19
CA SER A 8 -33.91 -55.15 -33.47
C SER A 8 -33.10 -55.47 -32.21
N SER A 9 -32.55 -56.69 -32.09
CA SER A 9 -32.09 -57.25 -30.81
C SER A 9 -30.98 -58.30 -30.96
N CYS A 10 -30.48 -58.82 -29.82
CA CYS A 10 -29.56 -59.96 -29.67
C CYS A 10 -28.07 -59.70 -30.04
N LEU A 11 -27.06 -60.35 -29.43
CA LEU A 11 -27.06 -61.42 -28.40
C LEU A 11 -25.78 -61.36 -27.52
N TYR A 12 -25.85 -61.89 -26.29
CA TYR A 12 -24.69 -62.17 -25.42
C TYR A 12 -24.03 -63.53 -25.78
N PRO A 13 -22.84 -63.81 -25.21
CA PRO A 13 -22.69 -65.06 -24.45
C PRO A 13 -22.19 -64.86 -23.01
N SER A 14 -22.50 -65.83 -22.15
CA SER A 14 -22.11 -65.94 -20.73
C SER A 14 -21.04 -67.05 -20.54
N LEU A 15 -20.28 -67.12 -19.43
CA LEU A 15 -20.67 -67.80 -18.18
C LEU A 15 -19.67 -67.56 -17.01
N LYS A 16 -20.05 -68.01 -15.80
CA LYS A 16 -19.34 -67.92 -14.49
C LYS A 16 -18.65 -69.28 -14.14
N PRO A 17 -18.23 -69.66 -12.89
CA PRO A 17 -18.03 -68.93 -11.60
C PRO A 17 -16.73 -69.34 -10.81
N SER A 18 -16.71 -69.03 -9.48
CA SER A 18 -15.88 -69.60 -8.37
C SER A 18 -14.49 -68.95 -8.10
N THR A 19 -13.97 -68.80 -6.86
CA THR A 19 -14.48 -69.19 -5.51
C THR A 19 -14.00 -68.24 -4.38
N PHE A 20 -14.71 -68.20 -3.24
CA PHE A 20 -14.31 -67.65 -1.91
C PHE A 20 -13.38 -68.64 -1.13
N PRO A 21 -12.89 -68.40 0.13
CA PRO A 21 -13.01 -67.24 1.04
C PRO A 21 -11.67 -66.74 1.67
N PHE A 22 -11.69 -65.73 2.57
CA PHE A 22 -11.32 -65.91 4.00
C PHE A 22 -11.63 -64.67 4.87
N HIS A 23 -11.63 -64.87 6.20
CA HIS A 23 -12.10 -63.96 7.27
C HIS A 23 -11.41 -64.33 8.60
N VAL A 24 -11.25 -63.50 9.65
CA VAL A 24 -11.39 -62.04 9.89
C VAL A 24 -10.74 -61.75 11.28
N LYS A 25 -10.84 -60.52 11.86
CA LYS A 25 -10.22 -60.02 13.13
C LYS A 25 -8.77 -59.54 12.98
N HIS A 26 -8.17 -58.64 13.80
CA HIS A 26 -8.54 -57.69 14.88
C HIS A 26 -7.33 -56.71 15.05
N SER A 27 -7.35 -55.55 15.71
CA SER A 27 -8.39 -54.61 16.19
C SER A 27 -7.74 -53.31 16.74
N SER A 28 -8.55 -52.32 17.14
CA SER A 28 -8.30 -51.37 18.27
C SER A 28 -6.94 -50.64 18.40
N THR A 29 -6.96 -49.34 18.09
CA THR A 29 -6.40 -48.19 18.88
C THR A 29 -4.99 -48.26 19.52
N VAL A 30 -4.17 -47.24 19.27
CA VAL A 30 -3.58 -46.35 20.32
C VAL A 30 -3.06 -45.04 19.69
N THR A 31 -2.86 -44.01 20.52
CA THR A 31 -2.49 -42.63 20.18
C THR A 31 -0.98 -42.40 19.96
N ALA A 32 -0.60 -41.20 19.54
CA ALA A 32 0.78 -40.82 19.26
C ALA A 32 1.64 -40.57 20.53
N SER A 33 2.86 -41.11 20.52
CA SER A 33 4.02 -40.62 21.29
C SER A 33 5.34 -41.09 20.64
N ASP A 34 6.46 -40.52 21.08
CA ASP A 34 7.81 -41.10 21.01
C ASP A 34 8.46 -41.41 19.64
N ILE A 35 8.72 -40.37 18.83
CA ILE A 35 9.85 -40.38 17.87
C ILE A 35 10.95 -39.43 18.39
N ASN A 36 11.76 -39.92 19.33
CA ASN A 36 12.93 -39.19 19.83
C ASN A 36 14.05 -40.14 20.34
N SER A 37 14.53 -41.03 19.48
CA SER A 37 15.67 -41.93 19.77
C SER A 37 16.40 -42.38 18.50
N ILE A 38 17.61 -42.93 18.69
CA ILE A 38 18.47 -43.58 17.67
C ILE A 38 18.94 -42.65 16.53
N TYR A 39 19.65 -41.59 16.88
CA TYR A 39 20.52 -40.85 15.95
C TYR A 39 22.01 -40.93 16.36
N TYR A 40 22.53 -42.14 16.58
CA TYR A 40 23.96 -42.35 16.89
C TYR A 40 24.50 -43.72 16.44
N ASN A 41 25.69 -43.68 15.81
CA ASN A 41 26.42 -44.82 15.21
C ASN A 41 25.73 -45.43 13.97
N ILE A 42 26.43 -45.91 12.94
CA ILE A 42 27.84 -46.36 12.86
C ILE A 42 28.62 -45.59 11.78
N LYS A 43 29.91 -45.33 12.03
CA LYS A 43 30.88 -44.81 11.04
C LYS A 43 32.27 -45.44 11.20
N LYS A 44 32.60 -46.49 10.42
CA LYS A 44 34.01 -46.94 10.21
C LYS A 44 34.17 -48.05 9.15
N LYS A 45 35.27 -47.94 8.37
CA LYS A 45 35.91 -48.94 7.48
C LYS A 45 35.08 -49.34 6.24
N ASN A 46 35.67 -49.64 5.08
CA ASN A 46 37.09 -49.71 4.64
C ASN A 46 37.40 -48.56 3.62
N LYS A 47 38.63 -48.13 3.30
CA LYS A 47 39.81 -48.84 2.71
C LYS A 47 39.46 -49.50 1.36
N LYS A 48 40.28 -49.43 0.29
CA LYS A 48 41.66 -48.93 0.12
C LYS A 48 41.95 -48.72 -1.39
N ASP A 49 42.94 -47.88 -1.73
CA ASP A 49 43.72 -47.88 -3.01
C ASP A 49 42.95 -47.65 -4.35
N SER A 50 43.58 -47.37 -5.51
CA SER A 50 44.73 -46.51 -5.87
C SER A 50 44.86 -46.45 -7.42
N LEU A 51 45.64 -45.51 -7.98
CA LEU A 51 46.20 -45.53 -9.37
C LEU A 51 45.17 -45.38 -10.53
N GLN A 52 45.51 -44.86 -11.72
CA GLN A 52 46.57 -43.94 -12.15
C GLN A 52 46.12 -43.17 -13.43
N CYS A 53 46.92 -42.18 -13.85
CA CYS A 53 46.78 -41.32 -15.02
C CYS A 53 46.37 -41.99 -16.34
N CYS A 54 45.69 -41.22 -17.20
CA CYS A 54 46.22 -40.94 -18.53
C CYS A 54 45.74 -39.56 -19.03
N SER A 55 46.48 -38.98 -19.98
CA SER A 55 46.28 -37.63 -20.54
C SER A 55 46.37 -37.67 -22.08
N SER A 56 46.43 -36.50 -22.72
CA SER A 56 46.39 -36.24 -24.19
C SER A 56 45.01 -36.41 -24.85
N SER A 57 44.50 -35.56 -25.76
CA SER A 57 44.99 -34.43 -26.58
C SER A 57 45.41 -34.73 -28.03
N SER A 58 44.45 -34.57 -28.94
CA SER A 58 44.60 -34.12 -30.34
C SER A 58 43.20 -33.79 -30.87
N SER A 59 42.88 -32.72 -31.62
CA SER A 59 43.56 -31.92 -32.66
C SER A 59 43.54 -32.55 -34.06
N SER A 60 42.62 -32.08 -34.91
CA SER A 60 42.69 -32.22 -36.37
C SER A 60 41.93 -31.11 -37.07
N SER A 61 42.47 -30.60 -38.19
CA SER A 61 41.90 -29.49 -38.97
C SER A 61 42.30 -29.58 -40.44
N PHE A 62 41.32 -29.68 -41.34
CA PHE A 62 41.46 -29.62 -42.81
C PHE A 62 40.32 -28.73 -43.34
N ILE A 63 40.56 -27.56 -43.96
CA ILE A 63 41.09 -27.27 -45.30
C ILE A 63 39.99 -27.22 -46.40
N ASN A 64 39.51 -25.98 -46.64
CA ASN A 64 39.33 -25.23 -47.91
C ASN A 64 39.68 -25.89 -49.27
N PRO A 65 39.33 -25.28 -50.45
CA PRO A 65 38.27 -24.30 -50.79
C PRO A 65 37.55 -24.64 -52.14
N ILE A 66 36.80 -23.69 -52.75
CA ILE A 66 36.78 -23.41 -54.23
C ILE A 66 36.10 -22.05 -54.53
N HIS A 67 36.24 -21.54 -55.77
CA HIS A 67 36.11 -20.11 -56.16
C HIS A 67 35.05 -19.80 -57.26
N PHE A 68 34.60 -18.53 -57.27
CA PHE A 68 34.14 -17.68 -58.40
C PHE A 68 33.08 -18.14 -59.41
N LEU A 69 32.07 -17.26 -59.58
CA LEU A 69 31.56 -16.69 -60.85
C LEU A 69 30.50 -15.62 -60.48
N ARG A 70 30.08 -14.70 -61.36
CA ARG A 70 30.73 -13.49 -61.93
C ARG A 70 29.66 -12.80 -62.81
N ASP A 71 29.51 -11.48 -62.67
CA ASP A 71 28.92 -10.47 -63.57
C ASP A 71 27.81 -10.86 -64.59
N SER A 72 26.66 -10.14 -64.60
CA SER A 72 26.41 -9.06 -65.59
C SER A 72 24.95 -8.54 -65.69
N ASN A 73 24.82 -7.24 -65.98
CA ASN A 73 23.85 -6.47 -66.80
C ASN A 73 22.48 -7.12 -67.18
N ASN A 74 21.35 -6.39 -67.21
CA ASN A 74 21.13 -5.26 -68.14
C ASN A 74 19.82 -4.47 -67.89
N THR A 75 19.67 -3.29 -68.51
CA THR A 75 18.39 -2.55 -68.70
C THR A 75 17.91 -2.64 -70.16
N PRO A 76 16.59 -2.63 -70.40
CA PRO A 76 15.94 -1.63 -71.29
C PRO A 76 14.48 -1.30 -70.87
N TYR A 77 13.70 -0.32 -71.35
CA TYR A 77 13.79 1.00 -72.01
C TYR A 77 12.35 1.34 -72.50
N TYR A 78 11.90 2.61 -72.40
CA TYR A 78 10.82 3.24 -73.21
C TYR A 78 9.35 2.71 -73.14
N TYR A 79 8.29 3.42 -73.59
CA TYR A 79 8.15 4.78 -74.19
C TYR A 79 6.93 5.57 -73.60
N SER A 80 6.46 6.65 -74.23
CA SER A 80 5.70 7.77 -73.62
C SER A 80 4.44 8.25 -74.40
N LEU A 81 3.99 9.51 -74.17
CA LEU A 81 2.86 10.28 -74.77
C LEU A 81 1.49 10.11 -74.05
N VAL A 82 0.60 11.11 -73.88
CA VAL A 82 0.64 12.60 -74.04
C VAL A 82 -0.50 13.28 -73.23
N GLY A 83 -0.48 14.60 -73.00
CA GLY A 83 -1.71 15.39 -72.68
C GLY A 83 -1.60 16.64 -71.76
N PHE A 84 -1.79 17.84 -72.34
CA PHE A 84 -2.03 19.18 -71.72
C PHE A 84 -3.25 19.82 -72.47
N PRO A 85 -3.72 21.10 -72.28
CA PRO A 85 -3.34 22.25 -71.40
C PRO A 85 -4.32 22.39 -70.19
N PHE A 86 -4.56 23.50 -69.45
CA PHE A 86 -4.30 24.97 -69.47
C PHE A 86 -3.65 25.43 -68.13
N GLN A 87 -2.97 26.59 -67.94
CA GLN A 87 -3.25 28.03 -68.18
C GLN A 87 -4.31 28.64 -67.21
N GLN A 88 -3.91 29.47 -66.22
CA GLN A 88 -3.82 30.97 -66.24
C GLN A 88 -5.11 31.65 -65.67
N GLN A 89 -5.13 32.84 -65.04
CA GLN A 89 -4.12 33.74 -64.43
C GLN A 89 -4.82 34.85 -63.59
N HIS A 90 -4.07 35.60 -62.76
CA HIS A 90 -4.39 36.99 -62.29
C HIS A 90 -5.69 37.24 -61.45
N LEU A 91 -5.97 38.45 -60.94
CA LEU A 91 -5.23 39.35 -60.01
C LEU A 91 -6.13 40.56 -59.60
N ILE A 92 -5.79 41.23 -58.48
CA ILE A 92 -5.95 42.70 -58.25
C ILE A 92 -7.34 43.33 -57.95
N ILE A 93 -7.26 44.47 -57.22
CA ILE A 93 -8.21 45.62 -57.06
C ILE A 93 -9.25 45.61 -55.90
N ARG A 94 -9.12 46.65 -55.04
CA ARG A 94 -10.06 47.63 -54.41
C ARG A 94 -11.55 47.23 -54.26
N SER A 95 -12.32 47.74 -53.28
CA SER A 95 -12.25 49.04 -52.55
C SER A 95 -12.93 48.93 -51.15
N SER A 96 -13.32 49.95 -50.35
CA SER A 96 -13.36 51.44 -50.42
C SER A 96 -13.63 52.03 -49.01
N SER A 97 -13.46 53.35 -48.84
CA SER A 97 -14.21 54.28 -47.94
C SER A 97 -14.54 53.85 -46.48
N SER A 98 -14.05 54.52 -45.41
CA SER A 98 -14.46 55.87 -44.94
C SER A 98 -15.95 55.99 -44.57
N SER A 99 -16.40 56.69 -43.51
CA SER A 99 -15.77 57.41 -42.38
C SER A 99 -16.89 57.95 -41.45
N THR A 100 -16.53 58.65 -40.35
CA THR A 100 -17.36 59.70 -39.67
C THR A 100 -18.70 59.28 -39.03
N SER A 101 -19.22 59.88 -37.95
CA SER A 101 -18.70 60.85 -36.96
C SER A 101 -19.69 61.04 -35.77
N SER A 102 -19.24 61.68 -34.67
CA SER A 102 -19.95 62.65 -33.78
C SER A 102 -21.51 62.71 -33.71
N SER A 103 -22.17 62.96 -32.57
CA SER A 103 -21.75 63.33 -31.19
C SER A 103 -22.98 63.54 -30.26
N ASN A 104 -22.73 63.92 -28.99
CA ASN A 104 -23.65 64.53 -28.00
C ASN A 104 -24.73 63.64 -27.35
N SER A 105 -25.29 63.94 -26.16
CA SER A 105 -24.86 64.60 -24.90
C SER A 105 -26.00 64.36 -23.86
N THR A 106 -25.81 64.12 -22.55
CA THR A 106 -25.50 65.03 -21.41
C THR A 106 -25.30 64.19 -20.11
N ARG A 107 -24.36 64.49 -19.18
CA ARG A 107 -24.51 65.27 -17.90
C ARG A 107 -25.77 64.95 -17.07
N THR A 108 -25.71 64.72 -15.75
CA THR A 108 -24.96 65.33 -14.61
C THR A 108 -24.18 64.29 -13.75
N SER A 109 -23.01 64.50 -13.11
CA SER A 109 -22.51 65.45 -12.07
C SER A 109 -23.17 65.30 -10.68
N ARG A 110 -22.49 65.20 -9.52
CA ARG A 110 -21.13 65.62 -9.04
C ARG A 110 -20.59 64.59 -8.02
N GLY A 111 -19.30 64.51 -7.61
CA GLY A 111 -18.06 65.23 -7.96
C GLY A 111 -16.89 64.88 -7.00
N SER A 112 -15.66 65.35 -7.32
CA SER A 112 -14.51 65.74 -6.44
C SER A 112 -14.29 65.14 -5.02
N SER A 113 -13.07 64.93 -4.48
CA SER A 113 -11.65 65.06 -4.91
C SER A 113 -10.74 64.83 -3.67
N SER A 114 -9.42 64.55 -3.71
CA SER A 114 -8.50 63.91 -4.67
C SER A 114 -7.10 63.71 -3.99
N LYS A 115 -6.14 63.06 -4.67
CA LYS A 115 -4.67 63.05 -4.41
C LYS A 115 -4.17 62.68 -2.99
N LYS A 116 -3.53 61.50 -2.89
CA LYS A 116 -2.65 61.11 -1.77
C LYS A 116 -1.55 62.16 -1.52
N LYS A 117 -1.33 62.54 -0.26
CA LYS A 117 -0.09 63.19 0.22
C LYS A 117 0.36 62.52 1.53
N LYS A 118 1.68 62.40 1.72
CA LYS A 118 2.28 61.94 2.98
C LYS A 118 2.13 63.03 4.05
N SER A 119 1.96 62.64 5.31
CA SER A 119 2.42 63.44 6.45
C SER A 119 3.04 62.52 7.51
N ARG A 120 3.99 63.06 8.29
CA ARG A 120 4.61 62.38 9.43
C ARG A 120 3.70 62.52 10.65
N ARG A 121 3.78 61.58 11.60
CA ARG A 121 3.46 61.85 13.01
C ARG A 121 4.74 61.77 13.84
N LEU A 122 4.86 62.67 14.79
CA LEU A 122 5.91 62.70 15.81
C LEU A 122 5.47 61.90 17.04
N VAL A 123 6.42 61.66 17.94
CA VAL A 123 6.23 60.90 19.18
C VAL A 123 5.55 61.75 20.25
N SER A 124 4.68 61.13 21.04
CA SER A 124 4.33 61.53 22.41
C SER A 124 4.31 60.29 23.29
N SER A 125 4.75 60.40 24.55
CA SER A 125 5.15 59.29 25.43
C SER A 125 4.20 59.10 26.63
N SER A 126 4.56 58.14 27.49
CA SER A 126 3.94 57.80 28.79
C SER A 126 2.66 56.93 28.74
N PRO A 127 2.39 56.15 29.81
CA PRO A 127 2.16 54.72 29.61
C PRO A 127 0.85 54.19 30.21
N TYR A 128 0.27 53.17 29.58
CA TYR A 128 -0.83 52.40 30.16
C TYR A 128 -0.63 50.89 30.01
N VAL A 129 -1.06 50.17 31.05
CA VAL A 129 -1.09 48.71 31.11
C VAL A 129 -2.33 48.23 30.35
N GLU A 130 -2.14 47.46 29.28
CA GLU A 130 -3.24 46.71 28.66
C GLU A 130 -3.26 45.28 29.19
N LYS A 131 -4.47 44.84 29.59
CA LYS A 131 -4.74 43.47 30.02
C LYS A 131 -4.61 42.52 28.82
N GLN A 132 -4.23 41.28 29.07
CA GLN A 132 -4.48 40.21 28.11
C GLN A 132 -6.01 40.00 28.05
N ASN A 133 -6.63 40.32 26.91
CA ASN A 133 -7.99 39.89 26.63
C ASN A 133 -7.95 38.41 26.26
N GLU A 134 -8.58 37.57 27.07
CA GLU A 134 -9.04 36.26 26.63
C GLU A 134 -10.09 36.48 25.54
N GLN A 135 -9.82 36.02 24.32
CA GLN A 135 -10.81 36.02 23.23
C GLN A 135 -11.50 34.66 23.20
N SER A 136 -12.81 34.64 23.43
CA SER A 136 -13.63 33.44 23.26
C SER A 136 -13.68 33.01 21.79
N VAL A 137 -13.71 31.70 21.57
CA VAL A 137 -13.51 31.06 20.25
C VAL A 137 -14.70 31.25 19.29
N GLU A 138 -15.85 31.66 19.80
CA GLU A 138 -17.14 31.65 19.06
C GLU A 138 -17.28 32.70 17.94
N SER A 139 -16.36 33.68 17.83
CA SER A 139 -16.48 34.79 16.87
C SER A 139 -15.90 34.53 15.46
N GLY A 140 -15.41 33.32 15.18
CA GLY A 140 -14.69 33.01 13.92
C GLY A 140 -15.54 32.83 12.64
N TYR A 141 -16.82 32.49 12.75
CA TYR A 141 -17.56 31.84 11.66
C TYR A 141 -18.02 32.72 10.46
N GLN A 142 -17.82 34.04 10.49
CA GLN A 142 -18.38 34.95 9.45
C GLN A 142 -17.46 35.26 8.25
N ASN A 143 -16.22 34.75 8.20
CA ASN A 143 -15.23 35.14 7.17
C ASN A 143 -14.65 34.01 6.28
N GLY A 144 -15.24 32.80 6.31
CA GLY A 144 -14.88 31.73 5.36
C GLY A 144 -13.47 31.13 5.51
N ASP A 145 -12.86 31.23 6.70
CA ASP A 145 -11.72 30.40 7.12
C ASP A 145 -12.23 29.44 8.21
N PRO A 146 -12.79 28.27 7.85
CA PRO A 146 -13.64 27.46 8.73
C PRO A 146 -12.90 26.81 9.90
N LEU A 147 -11.57 26.94 9.97
CA LEU A 147 -10.72 26.35 11.01
C LEU A 147 -9.71 27.38 11.56
N GLY A 148 -9.87 28.67 11.24
CA GLY A 148 -8.92 29.72 11.63
C GLY A 148 -7.47 29.45 11.17
N LYS A 149 -7.28 28.69 10.08
CA LYS A 149 -5.95 28.17 9.65
C LYS A 149 -4.95 29.31 9.42
N LYS A 150 -5.40 30.52 9.04
CA LYS A 150 -4.56 31.74 8.98
C LYS A 150 -4.10 32.25 10.34
N ASP A 151 -4.94 32.22 11.37
CA ASP A 151 -4.64 32.76 12.70
C ASP A 151 -3.89 31.77 13.59
N LEU A 152 -4.15 30.47 13.44
CA LEU A 152 -3.27 29.40 13.93
C LEU A 152 -1.86 29.55 13.33
N GLY A 153 -1.78 29.70 12.01
CA GLY A 153 -0.52 29.94 11.29
C GLY A 153 0.19 31.22 11.73
N ARG A 154 -0.54 32.32 11.97
CA ARG A 154 0.02 33.58 12.53
C ARG A 154 0.59 33.38 13.92
N SER A 155 -0.06 32.61 14.79
CA SER A 155 0.42 32.33 16.15
C SER A 155 1.73 31.53 16.15
N VAL A 156 1.81 30.47 15.35
CA VAL A 156 3.05 29.70 15.15
C VAL A 156 4.15 30.58 14.53
N VAL A 157 3.84 31.37 13.49
CA VAL A 157 4.78 32.33 12.88
C VAL A 157 5.27 33.38 13.87
N LYS A 158 4.41 33.88 14.75
CA LYS A 158 4.76 34.86 15.81
C LYS A 158 5.67 34.25 16.86
N TRP A 159 5.42 33.00 17.26
CA TRP A 159 6.28 32.22 18.16
C TRP A 159 7.69 32.03 17.56
N ILE A 160 7.79 31.55 16.31
CA ILE A 160 9.07 31.43 15.58
C ILE A 160 9.76 32.79 15.49
N SER A 161 9.02 33.85 15.12
CA SER A 161 9.57 35.21 14.96
C SER A 161 10.15 35.74 16.26
N ASN A 162 9.53 35.46 17.41
CA ASN A 162 10.05 35.88 18.72
C ASN A 162 11.36 35.16 19.06
N GLY A 163 11.41 33.83 18.93
CA GLY A 163 12.63 33.06 19.21
C GLY A 163 13.77 33.41 18.26
N MET A 164 13.49 33.51 16.95
CA MET A 164 14.49 33.88 15.94
C MET A 164 14.96 35.33 16.10
N LYS A 165 14.13 36.24 16.62
CA LYS A 165 14.54 37.60 16.98
C LYS A 165 15.47 37.62 18.19
N SER A 166 15.26 36.78 19.20
CA SER A 166 16.19 36.64 20.33
C SER A 166 17.55 36.14 19.84
N MET A 167 17.57 35.05 19.06
CA MET A 167 18.79 34.51 18.44
C MET A 167 19.51 35.56 17.58
N ALA A 168 18.77 36.41 16.87
CA ALA A 168 19.31 37.48 16.04
C ALA A 168 19.85 38.69 16.82
N MET A 169 19.35 38.94 18.04
CA MET A 169 19.91 39.96 18.94
C MET A 169 21.27 39.51 19.48
N ASP A 170 21.36 38.28 19.97
CA ASP A 170 22.63 37.70 20.43
C ASP A 170 23.68 37.68 19.32
N PHE A 171 23.29 37.25 18.11
CA PHE A 171 24.18 37.20 16.94
C PHE A 171 24.66 38.59 16.47
N ALA A 172 23.86 39.65 16.67
CA ALA A 172 24.20 41.03 16.35
C ALA A 172 24.93 41.78 17.48
N SER A 173 25.04 41.19 18.68
CA SER A 173 25.61 41.87 19.85
C SER A 173 27.04 42.44 19.64
N PRO A 174 27.96 41.82 18.87
CA PRO A 174 29.30 42.38 18.68
C PRO A 174 29.34 43.63 17.79
N ASP A 175 28.34 43.85 16.92
CA ASP A 175 28.23 45.09 16.15
C ASP A 175 27.85 46.30 17.05
N ILE A 176 27.50 46.05 18.32
CA ILE A 176 27.22 47.07 19.36
C ILE A 176 28.45 47.31 20.25
N THR A 177 29.14 46.23 20.66
CA THR A 177 30.25 46.29 21.65
C THR A 177 31.61 46.31 20.97
N GLN A 178 32.14 47.51 20.69
CA GLN A 178 33.51 47.70 20.14
C GLN A 178 34.64 47.41 21.16
N ASN A 179 34.46 46.49 22.12
CA ASN A 179 35.44 46.13 23.15
C ASN A 179 35.42 44.63 23.52
N GLN A 180 36.50 43.93 23.13
CA GLN A 180 37.27 42.93 23.90
C GLN A 180 36.60 41.92 24.86
N ASP A 181 35.38 41.42 24.60
CA ASP A 181 34.90 40.14 25.16
C ASP A 181 34.60 39.15 24.01
N THR A 182 35.65 38.50 23.49
CA THR A 182 35.61 37.76 22.22
C THR A 182 35.02 36.36 22.30
N ASP A 183 35.35 35.60 23.35
CA ASP A 183 35.29 34.14 23.31
C ASP A 183 33.87 33.58 23.16
N PHE A 184 32.89 34.12 23.88
CA PHE A 184 31.53 33.59 23.85
C PHE A 184 30.82 33.87 22.51
N SER A 185 31.02 35.06 21.93
CA SER A 185 30.34 35.43 20.68
C SER A 185 30.99 34.81 19.45
N ASP A 186 32.32 34.72 19.40
CA ASP A 186 33.00 33.99 18.31
C ASP A 186 32.70 32.49 18.34
N HIS A 187 32.43 31.89 19.50
CA HIS A 187 31.93 30.52 19.57
C HIS A 187 30.55 30.35 18.90
N VAL A 188 29.60 31.25 19.13
CA VAL A 188 28.29 31.22 18.45
C VAL A 188 28.45 31.46 16.95
N ARG A 189 29.18 32.51 16.57
CA ARG A 189 29.47 32.86 15.16
C ARG A 189 30.13 31.70 14.40
N GLN A 190 31.09 30.99 15.01
CA GLN A 190 31.75 29.86 14.35
C GLN A 190 30.86 28.61 14.26
N ARG A 191 30.08 28.25 15.29
CA ARG A 191 29.23 27.04 15.24
C ARG A 191 28.07 27.17 14.26
N VAL A 192 27.36 28.30 14.29
CA VAL A 192 26.16 28.55 13.46
C VAL A 192 26.50 28.56 11.96
N LEU A 193 27.75 28.89 11.59
CA LEU A 193 28.18 29.04 10.20
C LEU A 193 29.12 27.93 9.68
N ARG A 194 29.82 27.19 10.56
CA ARG A 194 30.56 25.96 10.16
C ARG A 194 29.73 24.69 10.26
N GLY A 195 28.64 24.72 11.00
CA GLY A 195 27.69 23.62 11.07
C GLY A 195 26.73 23.61 9.89
N GLY A 196 26.48 22.43 9.32
CA GLY A 196 25.38 22.25 8.37
C GLY A 196 24.02 22.53 9.01
N GLY A 197 22.94 22.56 8.22
CA GLY A 197 21.61 23.00 8.67
C GLY A 197 21.04 22.31 9.92
N LEU A 198 21.49 21.09 10.26
CA LEU A 198 21.16 20.43 11.53
C LEU A 198 21.76 21.17 12.74
N THR A 199 22.97 21.69 12.63
CA THR A 199 23.61 22.51 13.68
C THR A 199 22.87 23.83 13.87
N PHE A 200 22.48 24.51 12.80
CA PHE A 200 21.64 25.71 12.90
C PHE A 200 20.30 25.41 13.62
N VAL A 201 19.66 24.28 13.31
CA VAL A 201 18.46 23.81 14.02
C VAL A 201 18.75 23.56 15.50
N ILE A 202 19.87 22.91 15.86
CA ILE A 202 20.28 22.70 17.25
C ILE A 202 20.50 24.02 18.00
N GLU A 203 21.32 24.93 17.47
CA GLU A 203 21.62 26.24 18.08
C GLU A 203 20.36 27.15 18.16
N SER A 204 19.33 26.89 17.35
CA SER A 204 18.04 27.59 17.43
C SER A 204 17.07 27.06 18.49
N GLN A 205 17.26 25.82 19.00
CA GLN A 205 16.31 25.23 19.97
C GLN A 205 16.22 26.01 21.29
N PRO A 206 17.32 26.48 21.92
CA PRO A 206 17.25 27.22 23.18
C PRO A 206 16.34 28.45 23.06
N TYR A 207 16.53 29.24 22.00
CA TYR A 207 15.75 30.45 21.72
C TYR A 207 14.28 30.20 21.42
N LEU A 208 13.94 29.05 20.80
CA LEU A 208 12.54 28.64 20.62
C LEU A 208 11.93 28.13 21.94
N SER A 209 12.69 27.39 22.74
CA SER A 209 12.23 26.87 24.04
C SER A 209 12.05 27.95 25.11
N GLY A 210 12.77 29.07 25.01
CA GLY A 210 12.60 30.26 25.86
C GLY A 210 11.34 31.08 25.56
N VAL A 211 10.60 30.78 24.49
CA VAL A 211 9.31 31.40 24.18
C VAL A 211 8.20 30.37 24.45
N PRO A 212 7.20 30.67 25.31
CA PRO A 212 6.12 29.73 25.58
C PRO A 212 5.37 29.38 24.29
N MET A 213 5.21 28.08 24.07
CA MET A 213 4.56 27.52 22.88
C MET A 213 3.04 27.79 22.91
N PRO A 214 2.39 28.13 21.78
CA PRO A 214 0.95 28.33 21.75
C PRO A 214 0.22 26.99 22.01
N LEU A 215 -0.70 27.01 22.98
CA LEU A 215 -1.52 25.85 23.34
C LEU A 215 -2.35 25.37 22.14
N GLY A 216 -2.43 24.06 21.94
CA GLY A 216 -3.13 23.43 20.81
C GLY A 216 -2.44 23.60 19.45
N SER A 217 -1.20 24.10 19.43
CA SER A 217 -0.36 24.26 18.22
C SER A 217 0.97 23.50 18.29
N GLU A 218 1.14 22.63 19.28
CA GLU A 218 2.42 22.03 19.67
C GLU A 218 3.04 21.23 18.52
N THR A 219 2.24 20.41 17.83
CA THR A 219 2.68 19.61 16.67
C THR A 219 3.19 20.49 15.52
N LEU A 220 2.58 21.66 15.29
CA LEU A 220 3.03 22.61 14.28
C LEU A 220 4.31 23.34 14.71
N CYS A 221 4.41 23.73 15.98
CA CYS A 221 5.61 24.32 16.55
C CYS A 221 6.82 23.36 16.54
N LEU A 222 6.62 22.08 16.85
CA LEU A 222 7.65 21.02 16.77
C LEU A 222 8.08 20.72 15.32
N LYS A 223 7.13 20.75 14.37
CA LYS A 223 7.41 20.61 12.93
C LYS A 223 8.15 21.82 12.38
N ALA A 224 7.88 23.01 12.90
CA ALA A 224 8.60 24.24 12.54
C ALA A 224 10.00 24.31 13.18
N SER A 225 10.15 23.93 14.46
CA SER A 225 11.43 23.95 15.18
C SER A 225 12.45 22.96 14.63
N THR A 226 12.02 21.99 13.82
CA THR A 226 12.88 21.02 13.13
C THR A 226 13.16 21.38 11.66
N HIS A 227 12.48 22.37 11.07
CA HIS A 227 12.58 22.69 9.65
C HIS A 227 13.56 23.84 9.34
N TYR A 228 14.83 23.49 9.12
CA TYR A 228 15.94 24.41 8.84
C TYR A 228 15.62 25.59 7.89
N PRO A 229 15.02 25.40 6.69
CA PRO A 229 14.76 26.51 5.77
C PRO A 229 13.81 27.58 6.34
N THR A 230 12.82 27.17 7.14
CA THR A 230 11.85 28.09 7.76
C THR A 230 12.53 28.92 8.84
N LEU A 231 13.27 28.27 9.74
CA LEU A 231 13.97 28.96 10.82
C LEU A 231 15.04 29.92 10.27
N PHE A 232 15.78 29.50 9.24
CA PHE A 232 16.82 30.31 8.63
C PHE A 232 16.27 31.56 7.91
N ASP A 233 15.13 31.48 7.21
CA ASP A 233 14.54 32.67 6.58
C ASP A 233 13.94 33.63 7.62
N HIS A 234 13.28 33.11 8.66
CA HIS A 234 12.86 33.92 9.80
C HIS A 234 14.04 34.61 10.48
N PHE A 235 15.12 33.89 10.80
CA PHE A 235 16.34 34.46 11.37
C PHE A 235 16.96 35.53 10.47
N GLN A 236 17.05 35.30 9.15
CA GLN A 236 17.53 36.29 8.18
C GLN A 236 16.67 37.56 8.17
N ARG A 237 15.35 37.42 8.31
CA ARG A 237 14.41 38.55 8.38
C ARG A 237 14.55 39.31 9.70
N GLU A 238 14.58 38.60 10.83
CA GLU A 238 14.68 39.23 12.15
C GLU A 238 16.05 39.89 12.37
N LEU A 239 17.16 39.30 11.91
CA LEU A 239 18.49 39.93 11.97
C LEU A 239 18.52 41.26 11.21
N LYS A 240 17.91 41.32 10.03
CA LYS A 240 17.73 42.59 9.31
C LYS A 240 16.93 43.61 10.14
N HIS A 241 15.87 43.18 10.83
CA HIS A 241 15.08 44.08 11.69
C HIS A 241 15.85 44.55 12.92
N VAL A 242 16.64 43.68 13.56
CA VAL A 242 17.53 44.02 14.68
C VAL A 242 18.58 45.04 14.26
N LEU A 243 19.33 44.78 13.18
CA LEU A 243 20.39 45.69 12.72
C LEU A 243 19.83 47.06 12.29
N LEU A 244 18.64 47.11 11.69
CA LEU A 244 17.94 48.36 11.37
C LEU A 244 17.48 49.12 12.63
N ASP A 245 17.00 48.43 13.65
CA ASP A 245 16.59 49.02 14.93
C ASP A 245 17.80 49.57 15.72
N LEU A 246 18.94 48.86 15.69
CA LEU A 246 20.21 49.33 16.25
C LEU A 246 20.75 50.57 15.52
N GLN A 247 20.68 50.59 14.18
CA GLN A 247 21.05 51.77 13.38
C GLN A 247 20.13 52.97 13.65
N LEU A 248 18.81 52.75 13.82
CA LEU A 248 17.85 53.79 14.20
C LEU A 248 18.05 54.32 15.63
N LYS A 249 18.67 53.53 16.51
CA LYS A 249 19.03 53.91 17.89
C LYS A 249 20.42 54.52 18.01
N SER A 250 21.12 54.75 16.90
CA SER A 250 22.50 55.27 16.86
C SER A 250 23.53 54.41 17.61
N LEU A 251 23.23 53.12 17.81
CA LEU A 251 24.15 52.14 18.44
C LEU A 251 25.16 51.56 17.44
N ILE A 252 24.91 51.76 16.14
CA ILE A 252 25.83 51.50 15.02
C ILE A 252 26.18 52.86 14.42
N PRO A 253 27.44 53.14 14.00
CA PRO A 253 27.83 54.44 13.44
C PRO A 253 26.91 54.88 12.28
N PRO A 254 26.31 56.09 12.33
CA PRO A 254 25.29 56.50 11.36
C PRO A 254 25.82 56.73 9.94
N THR A 255 27.14 56.66 9.74
CA THR A 255 27.83 56.70 8.45
C THR A 255 27.89 55.34 7.74
N GLU A 256 27.58 54.23 8.41
CA GLU A 256 27.57 52.90 7.82
C GLU A 256 26.15 52.41 7.54
N ASP A 257 25.93 51.85 6.35
CA ASP A 257 24.73 51.06 6.04
C ASP A 257 24.76 49.76 6.86
N TRP A 258 23.63 49.37 7.48
CA TRP A 258 23.52 48.10 8.22
C TRP A 258 23.96 46.87 7.40
N ARG A 259 23.91 46.96 6.06
CA ARG A 259 24.46 45.93 5.14
C ARG A 259 25.98 45.71 5.26
N ASN A 260 26.71 46.68 5.82
CA ASN A 260 28.16 46.64 6.02
C ASN A 260 28.56 46.07 7.39
N THR A 261 27.61 45.83 8.30
CA THR A 261 27.87 45.13 9.58
C THR A 261 28.51 43.76 9.35
N GLU A 262 29.31 43.32 10.32
CA GLU A 262 30.02 42.05 10.18
C GLU A 262 29.04 40.88 10.17
N SER A 263 28.06 40.90 11.06
CA SER A 263 27.07 39.84 11.20
C SER A 263 26.20 39.69 9.95
N TRP A 264 25.88 40.77 9.24
CA TRP A 264 25.18 40.68 7.95
C TRP A 264 26.08 40.14 6.82
N LYS A 265 27.35 40.57 6.75
CA LYS A 265 28.35 40.04 5.81
C LYS A 265 28.52 38.53 5.99
N LEU A 266 28.69 38.07 7.23
CA LEU A 266 28.82 36.65 7.59
C LEU A 266 27.59 35.82 7.18
N LEU A 267 26.38 36.30 7.50
CA LEU A 267 25.15 35.62 7.09
C LEU A 267 25.05 35.46 5.56
N LYS A 268 25.48 36.48 4.80
CA LYS A 268 25.49 36.42 3.32
C LYS A 268 26.61 35.57 2.74
N GLN A 269 27.75 35.41 3.41
CA GLN A 269 28.75 34.41 3.02
C GLN A 269 28.19 32.99 3.19
N PHE A 270 27.59 32.69 4.35
CA PHE A 270 27.00 31.38 4.64
C PHE A 270 25.83 31.02 3.72
N ALA A 271 24.89 31.95 3.47
CA ALA A 271 23.78 31.75 2.53
C ALA A 271 24.26 31.48 1.08
N ASN A 272 25.44 31.98 0.71
CA ASN A 272 26.06 31.72 -0.59
C ASN A 272 26.96 30.45 -0.61
N SER A 273 27.17 29.78 0.53
CA SER A 273 27.99 28.55 0.59
C SER A 273 27.42 27.42 -0.28
N ALA A 274 28.26 26.45 -0.66
CA ALA A 274 27.80 25.27 -1.40
C ALA A 274 26.92 24.36 -0.53
N GLU A 275 27.19 24.31 0.77
CA GLU A 275 26.53 23.46 1.75
C GLU A 275 25.13 23.97 2.12
N HIS A 276 24.98 25.26 2.44
CA HIS A 276 23.66 25.89 2.57
C HIS A 276 22.83 25.67 1.30
N ARG A 277 23.43 25.92 0.12
CA ARG A 277 22.77 25.68 -1.17
C ARG A 277 22.54 24.20 -1.49
N ALA A 278 23.13 23.24 -0.79
CA ALA A 278 22.76 21.82 -0.93
C ALA A 278 21.53 21.50 -0.07
N ILE A 279 21.50 21.99 1.17
CA ILE A 279 20.44 21.71 2.15
C ILE A 279 19.15 22.46 1.80
N ALA A 280 19.23 23.73 1.40
CA ALA A 280 18.08 24.55 1.01
C ALA A 280 17.42 24.09 -0.31
N ARG A 281 18.08 23.26 -1.13
CA ARG A 281 17.54 22.76 -2.42
C ARG A 281 17.02 21.32 -2.34
N LYS A 282 16.44 20.92 -1.20
CA LYS A 282 15.59 19.72 -1.14
C LYS A 282 14.31 19.79 -1.98
N ILE A 283 13.96 20.98 -2.49
CA ILE A 283 13.12 21.13 -3.69
C ILE A 283 14.04 21.46 -4.88
N PRO A 284 14.21 20.58 -5.88
CA PRO A 284 15.00 20.88 -7.06
C PRO A 284 14.28 21.88 -7.97
N GLN A 285 14.88 23.05 -8.20
CA GLN A 285 14.44 23.92 -9.30
C GLN A 285 14.64 23.19 -10.64
N THR A 286 13.58 23.15 -11.44
CA THR A 286 13.51 22.49 -12.75
C THR A 286 14.31 23.24 -13.81
N LYS A 287 15.64 23.14 -13.76
CA LYS A 287 16.47 23.30 -14.95
C LYS A 287 16.32 22.05 -15.81
N THR A 288 15.40 22.11 -16.77
CA THR A 288 15.25 21.14 -17.86
C THR A 288 16.63 20.89 -18.49
N LYS A 289 17.15 19.68 -18.31
CA LYS A 289 18.33 19.24 -19.07
C LYS A 289 17.92 19.07 -20.53
N GLN A 290 18.90 19.20 -21.43
CA GLN A 290 18.67 18.96 -22.86
C GLN A 290 18.08 17.56 -23.06
N VAL A 291 16.93 17.50 -23.74
CA VAL A 291 16.34 16.25 -24.21
C VAL A 291 17.32 15.63 -25.20
N HIS A 292 17.85 14.46 -24.89
CA HIS A 292 18.64 13.68 -25.84
C HIS A 292 17.73 12.62 -26.46
N SER A 293 17.80 12.44 -27.79
CA SER A 293 17.02 11.47 -28.56
C SER A 293 17.44 10.01 -28.25
N GLY A 294 17.08 9.52 -27.06
CA GLY A 294 17.52 8.24 -26.51
C GLY A 294 17.10 6.98 -27.28
N LEU A 295 16.16 7.12 -28.21
CA LEU A 295 15.60 6.06 -29.07
C LEU A 295 15.79 6.34 -30.57
N GLY A 296 16.47 7.41 -30.98
CA GLY A 296 16.54 7.84 -32.38
C GLY A 296 15.32 8.65 -32.86
N MET A 297 14.29 8.78 -32.03
CA MET A 297 13.14 9.68 -32.25
C MET A 297 13.60 11.11 -32.54
N GLU A 298 12.83 11.81 -33.40
CA GLU A 298 13.03 13.23 -33.69
C GLU A 298 13.00 14.10 -32.43
N MET A 299 13.76 15.20 -32.46
CA MET A 299 13.89 16.11 -31.33
C MET A 299 12.55 16.68 -30.85
N ASP A 300 11.61 16.95 -31.75
CA ASP A 300 10.32 17.55 -31.40
C ASP A 300 9.31 16.51 -30.90
N LYS A 301 9.30 15.30 -31.45
CA LYS A 301 8.60 14.14 -30.84
C LYS A 301 9.09 13.88 -29.42
N ALA A 302 10.40 13.86 -29.20
CA ALA A 302 10.98 13.66 -27.87
C ALA A 302 10.61 14.79 -26.88
N LYS A 303 10.47 16.05 -27.34
CA LYS A 303 9.93 17.16 -26.52
C LYS A 303 8.45 16.97 -26.21
N ALA A 304 7.63 16.52 -27.17
CA ALA A 304 6.20 16.29 -26.97
C ALA A 304 5.94 15.20 -25.92
N VAL A 305 6.66 14.06 -26.01
CA VAL A 305 6.58 12.99 -25.00
C VAL A 305 7.08 13.48 -23.64
N GLN A 306 8.17 14.26 -23.57
CA GLN A 306 8.62 14.87 -22.31
C GLN A 306 7.56 15.81 -21.73
N SER A 307 6.87 16.61 -22.55
CA SER A 307 5.81 17.52 -22.09
C SER A 307 4.60 16.77 -21.54
N LYS A 308 4.24 15.62 -22.13
CA LYS A 308 3.21 14.71 -21.58
C LYS A 308 3.63 14.15 -20.22
N ILE A 309 4.89 13.73 -20.08
CA ILE A 309 5.46 13.27 -18.80
C ILE A 309 5.46 14.39 -17.75
N ASP A 310 5.88 15.61 -18.11
CA ASP A 310 5.91 16.76 -17.20
C ASP A 310 4.51 17.13 -16.69
N ASN A 311 3.50 17.10 -17.57
CA ASN A 311 2.10 17.34 -17.19
C ASN A 311 1.54 16.22 -16.31
N PHE A 312 1.76 14.95 -16.69
CA PHE A 312 1.36 13.78 -15.91
C PHE A 312 1.97 13.79 -14.50
N VAL A 313 3.29 14.03 -14.39
CA VAL A 313 4.01 14.08 -13.11
C VAL A 313 3.48 15.21 -12.24
N LYS A 314 3.19 16.39 -12.81
CA LYS A 314 2.57 17.48 -12.08
C LYS A 314 1.20 17.07 -11.51
N THR A 315 0.29 16.63 -12.38
CA THR A 315 -1.07 16.23 -11.99
C THR A 315 -1.05 15.15 -10.92
N MET A 316 -0.31 14.05 -11.13
CA MET A 316 -0.23 12.97 -10.14
C MET A 316 0.45 13.39 -8.82
N SER A 317 1.41 14.32 -8.86
CA SER A 317 2.01 14.86 -7.62
C SER A 317 1.03 15.74 -6.84
N ASP A 318 0.14 16.46 -7.52
CA ASP A 318 -0.90 17.28 -6.88
C ASP A 318 -2.07 16.42 -6.38
N LEU A 319 -2.46 15.35 -7.10
CA LEU A 319 -3.46 14.38 -6.63
C LEU A 319 -2.97 13.58 -5.42
N LEU A 320 -1.71 13.11 -5.40
CA LEU A 320 -1.10 12.45 -4.24
C LEU A 320 -1.07 13.36 -3.00
N ARG A 321 -0.98 14.68 -3.17
CA ARG A 321 -1.06 15.64 -2.05
C ARG A 321 -2.49 15.75 -1.53
N ILE A 322 -3.46 15.89 -2.42
CA ILE A 322 -4.89 15.95 -2.08
C ILE A 322 -5.33 14.67 -1.34
N GLU A 323 -4.82 13.51 -1.77
CA GLU A 323 -5.08 12.23 -1.11
C GLU A 323 -4.44 12.16 0.28
N ARG A 324 -3.13 12.39 0.40
CA ARG A 324 -2.43 12.43 1.70
C ARG A 324 -3.05 13.45 2.66
N ASP A 325 -3.45 14.61 2.17
CA ASP A 325 -4.01 15.65 3.03
C ASP A 325 -5.44 15.30 3.48
N ALA A 326 -6.22 14.56 2.68
CA ALA A 326 -7.50 13.99 3.11
C ALA A 326 -7.32 12.82 4.10
N GLU A 327 -6.32 11.96 3.90
CA GLU A 327 -5.93 10.89 4.86
C GLU A 327 -5.50 11.48 6.21
N LEU A 328 -4.73 12.57 6.19
CA LEU A 328 -4.35 13.32 7.39
C LEU A 328 -5.52 14.09 8.02
N GLU A 329 -6.46 14.63 7.24
CA GLU A 329 -7.65 15.29 7.79
C GLU A 329 -8.63 14.27 8.39
N PHE A 330 -8.91 13.14 7.74
CA PHE A 330 -9.71 12.03 8.28
C PHE A 330 -9.15 11.50 9.62
N THR A 331 -7.84 11.19 9.65
CA THR A 331 -7.20 10.69 10.88
C THR A 331 -7.08 11.77 11.97
N HIS A 332 -7.15 13.06 11.63
CA HIS A 332 -7.33 14.13 12.60
C HIS A 332 -8.78 14.24 13.09
N GLU A 333 -9.77 14.00 12.25
CA GLU A 333 -11.19 14.00 12.64
C GLU A 333 -11.51 12.84 13.59
N GLU A 334 -11.03 11.63 13.34
CA GLU A 334 -11.13 10.49 14.27
C GLU A 334 -10.50 10.80 15.64
N LEU A 335 -9.33 11.43 15.68
CA LEU A 335 -8.66 11.84 16.92
C LEU A 335 -9.39 12.96 17.66
N ASN A 336 -10.16 13.80 16.96
CA ASN A 336 -10.93 14.92 17.52
C ASN A 336 -12.36 14.51 17.94
N ALA A 337 -12.86 13.35 17.48
CA ALA A 337 -14.18 12.83 17.84
C ALA A 337 -14.29 12.34 19.30
N VAL A 338 -13.17 12.24 20.02
CA VAL A 338 -13.12 11.86 21.44
C VAL A 338 -13.80 12.94 22.30
N PRO A 339 -14.86 12.61 23.07
CA PRO A 339 -15.55 13.59 23.89
C PRO A 339 -14.64 14.19 24.97
N THR A 340 -14.53 15.52 25.01
CA THR A 340 -13.95 16.22 26.15
C THR A 340 -14.85 16.04 27.39
N PRO A 341 -14.30 15.71 28.57
CA PRO A 341 -15.10 15.64 29.78
C PRO A 341 -15.71 17.02 30.09
N PRO A 342 -16.93 17.09 30.67
CA PRO A 342 -17.57 18.35 31.01
C PRO A 342 -16.70 19.13 31.99
N SER A 343 -16.34 20.37 31.62
CA SER A 343 -15.57 21.27 32.47
C SER A 343 -16.38 21.65 33.70
N SER A 344 -15.80 21.47 34.89
CA SER A 344 -16.45 21.72 36.19
C SER A 344 -16.66 23.21 36.46
N ALA A 345 -17.66 23.81 35.80
CA ALA A 345 -18.04 25.21 35.91
C ALA A 345 -19.48 25.41 36.39
N ASP A 346 -20.38 24.46 36.11
CA ASP A 346 -21.81 24.53 36.45
C ASP A 346 -22.19 23.58 37.59
N GLU A 347 -22.07 24.04 38.85
CA GLU A 347 -23.06 23.74 39.92
C GLU A 347 -22.77 24.54 41.21
N VAL A 348 -23.54 25.61 41.44
CA VAL A 348 -23.64 26.29 42.75
C VAL A 348 -25.06 26.81 42.99
N THR A 349 -25.94 26.01 43.60
CA THR A 349 -27.01 26.49 44.52
C THR A 349 -27.78 25.34 45.23
N GLY A 350 -27.41 25.04 46.49
CA GLY A 350 -28.25 24.31 47.46
C GLY A 350 -28.45 22.80 47.22
N THR A 351 -28.91 22.00 48.20
CA THR A 351 -29.05 22.26 49.65
C THR A 351 -29.09 20.92 50.41
N SER A 352 -28.38 20.83 51.55
CA SER A 352 -28.57 19.89 52.69
C SER A 352 -29.41 18.60 52.48
N SER A 353 -28.92 17.38 52.77
CA SER A 353 -28.54 16.99 54.15
C SER A 353 -28.02 15.54 54.28
N SER A 354 -27.22 15.31 55.33
CA SER A 354 -26.91 14.07 56.05
C SER A 354 -27.28 12.67 55.48
N SER A 355 -26.26 11.82 55.32
CA SER A 355 -26.01 10.69 56.26
C SER A 355 -24.58 10.16 56.09
N LYS A 356 -24.13 9.24 56.98
CA LYS A 356 -22.78 8.66 56.97
C LYS A 356 -22.82 7.16 56.75
N SER A 357 -21.73 6.66 56.17
CA SER A 357 -21.23 5.28 56.20
C SER A 357 -22.18 4.15 55.77
N ASP A 358 -21.79 3.47 54.69
CA ASP A 358 -21.39 2.07 54.87
C ASP A 358 -20.13 1.77 54.03
N SER A 359 -19.36 0.74 54.40
CA SER A 359 -18.00 0.49 53.88
C SER A 359 -17.82 -0.91 53.31
N SER A 360 -18.35 -1.16 52.11
CA SER A 360 -18.35 -2.50 51.48
C SER A 360 -18.46 -2.49 49.94
N LYS A 361 -17.57 -1.79 49.24
CA LYS A 361 -17.34 -1.96 47.78
C LYS A 361 -15.85 -2.11 47.44
N PRO A 362 -15.42 -3.14 46.70
CA PRO A 362 -14.06 -3.25 46.20
C PRO A 362 -13.86 -2.52 44.85
N ILE A 363 -12.77 -1.76 44.75
CA ILE A 363 -12.05 -1.42 43.50
C ILE A 363 -12.92 -0.90 42.33
N GLU A 364 -13.64 0.21 42.54
CA GLU A 364 -14.40 0.92 41.50
C GLU A 364 -13.62 2.13 40.92
N TYR A 365 -12.28 2.07 40.96
CA TYR A 365 -11.37 3.23 40.72
C TYR A 365 -10.30 3.02 39.62
N LEU A 366 -10.39 1.95 38.82
CA LEU A 366 -9.41 1.63 37.76
C LEU A 366 -9.97 1.68 36.32
N VAL A 367 -11.28 1.87 36.13
CA VAL A 367 -11.94 1.77 34.81
C VAL A 367 -12.93 2.92 34.59
N THR A 368 -12.43 4.05 34.10
CA THR A 368 -13.26 5.21 33.63
C THR A 368 -12.54 6.12 32.64
N HIS A 369 -11.21 6.27 32.73
CA HIS A 369 -10.46 7.32 32.04
C HIS A 369 -9.82 6.92 30.69
N GLY A 370 -10.35 5.90 29.99
CA GLY A 370 -9.75 5.41 28.74
C GLY A 370 -10.63 4.66 27.75
N GLN A 371 -11.90 4.35 28.07
CA GLN A 371 -12.75 3.47 27.25
C GLN A 371 -12.92 3.93 25.80
N SER A 372 -13.23 5.21 25.59
CA SER A 372 -13.43 5.78 24.24
C SER A 372 -12.16 5.83 23.37
N GLN A 373 -10.95 5.68 23.95
CA GLN A 373 -9.69 5.50 23.21
C GLN A 373 -9.32 4.02 23.00
N GLN A 374 -10.13 3.10 23.52
CA GLN A 374 -9.94 1.65 23.45
C GLN A 374 -11.03 0.96 22.62
N GLU A 375 -12.21 1.58 22.53
CA GLU A 375 -13.31 1.23 21.61
C GLU A 375 -12.96 1.62 20.15
N LEU A 376 -12.23 2.73 19.95
CA LEU A 376 -11.56 3.05 18.68
C LEU A 376 -10.25 2.25 18.57
N CYS A 377 -10.27 1.21 17.72
CA CYS A 377 -9.39 0.02 17.74
C CYS A 377 -7.87 0.21 17.53
N ASP A 378 -7.35 1.44 17.48
CA ASP A 378 -5.97 1.78 17.08
C ASP A 378 -5.01 2.14 18.24
N THR A 379 -5.44 2.01 19.51
CA THR A 379 -4.58 2.24 20.70
C THR A 379 -4.72 1.13 21.76
N ILE A 380 -3.60 0.64 22.29
CA ILE A 380 -3.55 -0.36 23.37
C ILE A 380 -2.84 0.21 24.60
N CYS A 381 -3.55 0.24 25.73
CA CYS A 381 -3.07 0.71 27.04
C CYS A 381 -2.58 -0.43 27.95
N ASN A 382 -1.98 -0.08 29.08
CA ASN A 382 -1.65 -0.98 30.21
C ASN A 382 -0.77 -2.19 29.83
N LEU A 383 0.24 -1.92 29.00
CA LEU A 383 1.25 -2.90 28.60
C LEU A 383 2.55 -2.73 29.40
N HIS A 384 3.31 -3.82 29.55
CA HIS A 384 4.64 -3.82 30.15
C HIS A 384 5.67 -4.48 29.24
N ALA A 385 6.87 -3.90 29.14
CA ALA A 385 7.98 -4.50 28.40
C ALA A 385 8.54 -5.71 29.18
N VAL A 386 8.27 -6.92 28.68
CA VAL A 386 8.66 -8.20 29.30
C VAL A 386 10.10 -8.58 28.95
N SER A 387 10.49 -8.41 27.69
CA SER A 387 11.82 -8.79 27.20
C SER A 387 12.22 -7.97 25.98
N SER A 388 13.51 -7.99 25.61
CA SER A 388 13.96 -7.47 24.32
C SER A 388 15.10 -8.28 23.72
N SER A 389 15.15 -8.26 22.38
CA SER A 389 16.18 -8.88 21.55
C SER A 389 16.63 -7.92 20.44
N THR A 390 17.69 -8.25 19.72
CA THR A 390 18.19 -7.43 18.60
C THR A 390 17.67 -8.00 17.28
N GLY A 391 16.83 -7.23 16.59
CA GLY A 391 16.33 -7.56 15.26
C GLY A 391 17.29 -7.17 14.13
N LEU A 392 16.94 -7.58 12.91
CA LEU A 392 17.65 -7.22 11.67
C LEU A 392 17.78 -5.70 11.49
N GLY A 393 18.89 -5.26 10.87
CA GLY A 393 19.24 -3.84 10.77
C GLY A 393 19.69 -3.19 12.09
N GLY A 394 19.45 -3.84 13.23
CA GLY A 394 19.79 -3.35 14.57
C GLY A 394 18.66 -2.64 15.31
N MET A 395 17.39 -2.83 14.89
CA MET A 395 16.23 -2.45 15.70
C MET A 395 16.15 -3.30 16.98
N HIS A 396 15.49 -2.78 18.01
CA HIS A 396 15.26 -3.52 19.25
C HIS A 396 13.84 -4.13 19.22
N LEU A 397 13.77 -5.45 19.10
CA LEU A 397 12.50 -6.19 19.14
C LEU A 397 12.12 -6.37 20.61
N VAL A 398 11.08 -5.66 21.06
CA VAL A 398 10.59 -5.67 22.45
C VAL A 398 9.26 -6.41 22.50
N LEU A 399 9.14 -7.35 23.44
CA LEU A 399 7.87 -8.02 23.75
C LEU A 399 7.15 -7.22 24.84
N PHE A 400 5.92 -6.79 24.55
CA PHE A 400 5.00 -6.19 25.50
C PHE A 400 3.89 -7.17 25.86
N ARG A 401 3.36 -7.08 27.09
CA ARG A 401 2.22 -7.88 27.55
C ARG A 401 1.28 -7.03 28.41
N ALA A 402 -0.02 -7.30 28.36
CA ALA A 402 -0.98 -6.72 29.28
C ALA A 402 -0.65 -7.10 30.74
N GLU A 403 -1.00 -6.23 31.68
CA GLU A 403 -0.90 -6.53 33.12
C GLU A 403 -1.94 -7.61 33.51
N GLY A 404 -1.53 -8.61 34.31
CA GLY A 404 -2.41 -9.70 34.76
C GLY A 404 -2.62 -10.82 33.73
N TYR A 405 -3.80 -11.47 33.78
CA TYR A 405 -4.24 -12.52 32.86
C TYR A 405 -5.19 -11.99 31.76
N HIS A 406 -5.30 -10.68 31.59
CA HIS A 406 -6.24 -10.06 30.66
C HIS A 406 -5.77 -10.23 29.21
N ARG A 407 -6.70 -10.58 28.32
CA ARG A 407 -6.48 -10.51 26.87
C ARG A 407 -6.32 -9.05 26.43
N LEU A 408 -5.64 -8.85 25.31
CA LEU A 408 -5.64 -7.58 24.59
C LEU A 408 -7.08 -7.23 24.16
N PRO A 409 -7.43 -5.93 24.09
CA PRO A 409 -8.70 -5.52 23.48
C PRO A 409 -8.74 -5.90 21.99
N PRO A 410 -9.93 -6.04 21.39
CA PRO A 410 -10.08 -6.09 19.93
C PRO A 410 -9.34 -4.89 19.30
N THR A 411 -8.58 -5.14 18.23
CA THR A 411 -7.74 -4.11 17.62
C THR A 411 -7.56 -4.34 16.13
N THR A 412 -7.44 -3.23 15.39
CA THR A 412 -7.10 -3.16 13.96
C THR A 412 -5.59 -3.22 13.70
N LEU A 413 -4.78 -3.06 14.74
CA LEU A 413 -3.32 -3.04 14.69
C LEU A 413 -2.74 -4.36 14.14
N SER A 414 -2.20 -4.29 12.93
CA SER A 414 -1.69 -5.47 12.22
C SER A 414 -0.16 -5.56 12.26
N PRO A 415 0.42 -6.78 12.17
CA PRO A 415 1.85 -6.94 11.94
C PRO A 415 2.37 -6.07 10.79
N GLY A 416 3.41 -5.30 11.09
CA GLY A 416 4.02 -4.33 10.20
C GLY A 416 3.50 -2.89 10.28
N ASP A 417 2.47 -2.60 11.08
CA ASP A 417 1.95 -1.24 11.23
C ASP A 417 2.90 -0.36 12.06
N MET A 418 2.95 0.94 11.71
CA MET A 418 3.75 1.93 12.42
C MET A 418 3.06 2.34 13.71
N VAL A 419 3.80 2.27 14.83
CA VAL A 419 3.31 2.59 16.16
C VAL A 419 4.28 3.51 16.91
N CYS A 420 3.77 4.32 17.84
CA CYS A 420 4.61 4.94 18.87
C CYS A 420 4.33 4.32 20.23
N VAL A 421 5.41 4.05 20.94
CA VAL A 421 5.39 3.43 22.27
C VAL A 421 5.70 4.52 23.30
N ARG A 422 4.73 4.81 24.18
CA ARG A 422 4.80 5.83 25.23
C ARG A 422 4.77 5.17 26.61
N THR A 423 5.65 5.59 27.51
CA THR A 423 5.50 5.26 28.94
C THR A 423 4.40 6.13 29.55
N CYS A 424 3.48 5.54 30.30
CA CYS A 424 2.45 6.27 31.05
C CYS A 424 2.99 6.83 32.38
N ASP A 425 2.34 7.87 32.88
CA ASP A 425 2.42 8.31 34.27
C ASP A 425 1.41 7.56 35.17
N SER A 426 1.38 7.90 36.46
CA SER A 426 0.47 7.31 37.45
C SER A 426 -0.99 7.77 37.34
N ARG A 427 -1.36 8.51 36.29
CA ARG A 427 -2.73 8.91 35.93
C ARG A 427 -3.15 8.39 34.55
N GLY A 428 -2.33 7.53 33.92
CA GLY A 428 -2.53 7.03 32.56
C GLY A 428 -2.08 7.99 31.46
N GLY A 429 -1.60 9.19 31.80
CA GLY A 429 -1.12 10.18 30.84
C GLY A 429 0.13 9.69 30.11
N GLY A 430 0.08 9.65 28.78
CA GLY A 430 1.23 9.28 27.96
C GLY A 430 2.33 10.35 28.00
N ALA A 431 3.57 9.95 28.32
CA ALA A 431 4.71 10.85 28.29
C ALA A 431 4.95 11.45 26.89
N THR A 432 5.46 12.69 26.85
CA THR A 432 5.76 13.41 25.60
C THR A 432 6.89 12.76 24.78
N SER A 433 7.74 11.93 25.39
CA SER A 433 8.73 11.11 24.68
C SER A 433 8.14 9.75 24.29
N CYS A 434 7.91 9.55 22.99
CA CYS A 434 7.52 8.26 22.40
C CYS A 434 8.64 7.68 21.53
N MET A 435 8.78 6.35 21.53
CA MET A 435 9.68 5.63 20.62
C MET A 435 8.89 5.07 19.46
N GLN A 436 9.29 5.45 18.24
CA GLN A 436 8.69 4.91 17.02
C GLN A 436 9.19 3.48 16.78
N GLY A 437 8.29 2.66 16.26
CA GLY A 437 8.58 1.30 15.88
C GLY A 437 7.51 0.72 14.98
N VAL A 438 7.67 -0.57 14.72
CA VAL A 438 6.80 -1.33 13.82
C VAL A 438 6.32 -2.57 14.56
N ILE A 439 5.02 -2.87 14.51
CA ILE A 439 4.51 -4.13 15.07
C ILE A 439 5.22 -5.28 14.34
N ASN A 440 5.80 -6.21 15.10
CA ASN A 440 6.48 -7.38 14.58
C ASN A 440 5.58 -8.61 14.56
N ASN A 441 4.81 -8.82 15.63
CA ASN A 441 3.78 -9.85 15.71
C ASN A 441 2.75 -9.52 16.82
N LEU A 442 1.53 -10.01 16.68
CA LEU A 442 0.59 -10.17 17.78
C LEU A 442 0.84 -11.57 18.41
N GLY A 443 0.77 -11.69 19.73
CA GLY A 443 0.98 -12.96 20.40
C GLY A 443 -0.19 -13.92 20.22
N GLU A 444 0.10 -15.18 19.87
CA GLU A 444 -0.87 -16.29 19.86
C GLU A 444 -1.51 -16.54 21.24
N ASP A 445 -0.89 -16.03 22.33
CA ASP A 445 -1.47 -16.04 23.68
C ASP A 445 -2.65 -15.07 23.87
N GLY A 446 -2.89 -14.17 22.90
CA GLY A 446 -3.94 -13.15 22.97
C GLY A 446 -3.70 -12.07 24.03
N CYS A 447 -2.54 -12.05 24.70
CA CYS A 447 -2.22 -11.15 25.80
C CYS A 447 -0.93 -10.33 25.54
N SER A 448 -0.19 -10.62 24.47
CA SER A 448 1.11 -10.01 24.17
C SER A 448 1.22 -9.44 22.75
N ILE A 449 2.11 -8.46 22.58
CA ILE A 449 2.39 -7.78 21.31
C ILE A 449 3.89 -7.49 21.21
N SER A 450 4.50 -7.86 20.09
CA SER A 450 5.92 -7.62 19.81
C SER A 450 6.09 -6.41 18.90
N VAL A 451 6.97 -5.47 19.25
CA VAL A 451 7.27 -4.27 18.44
C VAL A 451 8.78 -4.12 18.22
N ALA A 452 9.19 -3.89 16.97
CA ALA A 452 10.55 -3.53 16.61
C ALA A 452 10.74 -2.01 16.71
N LEU A 453 11.45 -1.54 17.75
CA LEU A 453 11.70 -0.12 18.03
C LEU A 453 12.99 0.39 17.38
N GLU A 454 12.96 1.60 16.82
CA GLU A 454 14.13 2.28 16.27
C GLU A 454 14.94 3.00 17.38
N SER A 455 15.53 2.22 18.29
CA SER A 455 16.36 2.76 19.37
C SER A 455 17.74 3.21 18.87
N ARG A 456 18.11 4.47 19.16
CA ARG A 456 19.48 4.96 18.94
C ARG A 456 20.41 4.43 20.04
N HIS A 457 21.64 4.05 19.68
CA HIS A 457 22.62 3.57 20.67
C HIS A 457 22.89 4.65 21.74
N GLY A 458 22.45 4.39 22.97
CA GLY A 458 22.56 5.31 24.11
C GLY A 458 21.28 6.09 24.45
N ASP A 459 20.15 5.82 23.80
CA ASP A 459 18.88 6.47 24.10
C ASP A 459 18.38 6.14 25.53
N PRO A 460 18.27 7.12 26.44
CA PRO A 460 17.83 6.89 27.81
C PRO A 460 16.31 6.65 27.91
N THR A 461 15.56 6.76 26.82
CA THR A 461 14.11 6.49 26.76
C THR A 461 13.86 4.98 26.68
N PHE A 462 14.69 4.23 25.95
CA PHE A 462 14.55 2.77 25.81
C PHE A 462 14.67 2.06 27.16
N SER A 463 15.64 2.46 27.99
CA SER A 463 15.82 1.90 29.34
C SER A 463 14.67 2.21 30.30
N LYS A 464 13.78 3.17 29.98
CA LYS A 464 12.63 3.55 30.82
C LYS A 464 11.35 2.77 30.49
N LEU A 465 11.35 1.92 29.45
CA LEU A 465 10.24 1.01 29.12
C LEU A 465 10.07 -0.10 30.15
N PHE A 466 11.18 -0.61 30.68
CA PHE A 466 11.19 -1.72 31.63
C PHE A 466 10.85 -1.20 33.03
N GLY A 467 9.85 -1.80 33.68
CA GLY A 467 9.36 -1.37 34.99
C GLY A 467 8.38 -0.19 34.96
N LYS A 468 7.75 0.10 33.82
CA LYS A 468 6.64 1.07 33.71
C LYS A 468 5.45 0.49 32.95
N SER A 469 4.28 1.08 33.15
CA SER A 469 3.13 0.92 32.24
C SER A 469 3.38 1.69 30.94
N VAL A 470 2.91 1.13 29.83
CA VAL A 470 3.19 1.55 28.46
C VAL A 470 1.88 1.55 27.66
N ARG A 471 1.74 2.55 26.79
CA ARG A 471 0.72 2.63 25.74
C ARG A 471 1.38 2.48 24.37
N ILE A 472 0.72 1.76 23.48
CA ILE A 472 1.06 1.66 22.05
C ILE A 472 -0.07 2.32 21.28
N ASP A 473 0.23 3.42 20.61
CA ASP A 473 -0.69 4.05 19.66
C ASP A 473 -0.24 3.73 18.23
N ARG A 474 -1.16 3.52 17.30
CA ARG A 474 -0.86 3.63 15.86
C ARG A 474 -0.34 5.03 15.54
N ILE A 475 0.48 5.16 14.50
CA ILE A 475 0.80 6.45 13.90
C ILE A 475 0.32 6.46 12.45
N PRO A 476 -0.92 6.91 12.18
CA PRO A 476 -1.45 6.93 10.81
C PRO A 476 -0.54 7.74 9.87
N GLY A 477 -0.23 9.00 10.22
CA GLY A 477 0.59 9.91 9.41
C GLY A 477 2.09 9.59 9.30
N LEU A 478 2.54 8.35 9.55
CA LEU A 478 3.96 7.95 9.47
C LEU A 478 4.24 6.66 8.69
N ALA A 479 3.27 5.75 8.55
CA ALA A 479 3.37 4.68 7.56
C ALA A 479 3.31 5.26 6.15
N ASP A 480 2.29 6.07 5.89
CA ASP A 480 1.94 6.50 4.54
C ASP A 480 2.65 7.77 4.09
N ALA A 481 3.29 8.49 5.02
CA ALA A 481 4.33 9.46 4.69
C ALA A 481 5.46 8.84 3.84
N LEU A 482 5.90 7.62 4.16
CA LEU A 482 6.94 6.92 3.39
C LEU A 482 6.40 6.36 2.06
N THR A 483 5.14 5.92 2.02
CA THR A 483 4.43 5.52 0.79
C THR A 483 4.34 6.70 -0.18
N TYR A 484 3.84 7.84 0.29
CA TYR A 484 3.75 9.11 -0.44
C TYR A 484 5.14 9.58 -0.93
N GLU A 485 6.17 9.59 -0.07
CA GLU A 485 7.53 9.99 -0.48
C GLU A 485 8.09 9.09 -1.60
N ARG A 486 7.90 7.76 -1.50
CA ARG A 486 8.35 6.80 -2.52
C ARG A 486 7.62 6.98 -3.87
N ASN A 487 6.31 7.24 -3.84
CA ASN A 487 5.51 7.55 -5.02
C ASN A 487 5.97 8.87 -5.68
N CYS A 488 6.13 9.95 -4.90
CA CYS A 488 6.65 11.22 -5.42
C CYS A 488 8.08 11.10 -5.97
N GLU A 489 8.96 10.33 -5.33
CA GLU A 489 10.31 10.09 -5.83
C GLU A 489 10.30 9.35 -7.18
N ALA A 490 9.43 8.36 -7.37
CA ALA A 490 9.27 7.68 -8.66
C ALA A 490 8.76 8.63 -9.76
N LEU A 491 7.80 9.50 -9.46
CA LEU A 491 7.36 10.55 -10.40
C LEU A 491 8.49 11.53 -10.75
N MET A 492 9.31 11.95 -9.77
CA MET A 492 10.49 12.78 -10.02
C MET A 492 11.58 12.07 -10.84
N LEU A 493 11.76 10.76 -10.64
CA LEU A 493 12.69 9.94 -11.43
C LEU A 493 12.17 9.75 -12.87
N LEU A 494 10.87 9.48 -13.05
CA LEU A 494 10.20 9.43 -14.35
C LEU A 494 10.40 10.75 -15.11
N GLN A 495 10.08 11.88 -14.48
CA GLN A 495 10.22 13.21 -15.09
C GLN A 495 11.64 13.49 -15.58
N LYS A 496 12.61 13.23 -14.71
CA LYS A 496 14.00 13.61 -14.89
C LYS A 496 14.76 12.66 -15.81
N ASN A 497 14.48 11.35 -15.73
CA ASN A 497 15.26 10.31 -16.38
C ASN A 497 14.51 9.55 -17.48
N GLY A 498 13.18 9.64 -17.57
CA GLY A 498 12.33 8.77 -18.39
C GLY A 498 12.83 8.53 -19.81
N LEU A 499 13.13 9.61 -20.55
CA LEU A 499 13.60 9.55 -21.95
C LEU A 499 15.13 9.60 -22.11
N GLN A 500 15.91 9.59 -21.02
CA GLN A 500 17.38 9.63 -21.12
C GLN A 500 17.93 8.34 -21.74
N LYS A 501 18.95 8.47 -22.61
CA LYS A 501 19.62 7.32 -23.27
C LYS A 501 20.19 6.26 -22.31
N LYS A 502 20.43 6.62 -21.04
CA LYS A 502 20.91 5.72 -19.97
C LYS A 502 19.80 5.09 -19.12
N ASN A 503 18.53 5.49 -19.28
CA ASN A 503 17.41 4.84 -18.59
C ASN A 503 17.12 3.49 -19.26
N PRO A 504 17.16 2.35 -18.55
CA PRO A 504 16.80 1.06 -19.14
C PRO A 504 15.34 1.06 -19.61
N SER A 505 14.46 1.69 -18.84
CA SER A 505 13.00 1.73 -19.05
C SER A 505 12.57 2.72 -20.13
N LYS A 506 13.49 3.30 -20.90
CA LYS A 506 13.20 4.32 -21.92
C LYS A 506 12.16 3.87 -22.96
N ALA A 507 12.14 2.57 -23.28
CA ALA A 507 11.19 1.99 -24.24
C ALA A 507 9.79 1.93 -23.64
N ILE A 508 9.65 1.45 -22.39
CA ILE A 508 8.41 1.47 -21.61
C ILE A 508 7.83 2.90 -21.54
N VAL A 509 8.69 3.89 -21.21
CA VAL A 509 8.29 5.30 -21.12
C VAL A 509 7.84 5.85 -22.48
N ALA A 510 8.54 5.54 -23.56
CA ALA A 510 8.13 5.94 -24.91
C ALA A 510 6.79 5.31 -25.33
N THR A 511 6.58 4.01 -25.05
CA THR A 511 5.31 3.32 -25.33
C THR A 511 4.14 3.89 -24.52
N LEU A 512 4.33 4.22 -23.24
CA LEU A 512 3.26 4.66 -22.34
C LEU A 512 2.91 6.16 -22.42
N PHE A 513 3.70 6.97 -23.13
CA PHE A 513 3.46 8.42 -23.34
C PHE A 513 3.54 8.89 -24.81
N GLY A 514 4.01 8.06 -25.73
CA GLY A 514 3.99 8.32 -27.18
C GLY A 514 2.60 8.18 -27.80
N GLU A 515 2.52 8.38 -29.11
CA GLU A 515 1.29 8.21 -29.91
C GLU A 515 1.36 6.92 -30.75
N LYS A 516 0.25 6.56 -31.42
CA LYS A 516 0.15 5.28 -32.17
C LYS A 516 1.23 5.19 -33.27
N GLU A 517 1.52 6.33 -33.87
CA GLU A 517 2.53 6.56 -34.90
C GLU A 517 3.95 6.35 -34.35
N ASP A 518 4.20 6.65 -33.07
CA ASP A 518 5.49 6.37 -32.41
C ASP A 518 5.66 4.87 -32.14
N VAL A 519 4.58 4.19 -31.75
CA VAL A 519 4.55 2.73 -31.50
C VAL A 519 4.75 1.93 -32.79
N ALA A 520 4.09 2.35 -33.88
CA ALA A 520 4.30 1.80 -35.21
C ALA A 520 5.72 2.11 -35.75
N TRP A 521 6.24 3.31 -35.51
CA TRP A 521 7.62 3.66 -35.86
C TRP A 521 8.65 2.83 -35.10
N MET A 522 8.42 2.53 -33.81
CA MET A 522 9.30 1.65 -33.03
C MET A 522 9.35 0.23 -33.63
N GLU A 523 8.23 -0.32 -34.10
CA GLU A 523 8.19 -1.62 -34.77
C GLU A 523 8.92 -1.61 -36.12
N GLN A 524 8.62 -0.62 -36.97
CA GLN A 524 9.28 -0.43 -38.27
C GLN A 524 10.81 -0.29 -38.16
N ASN A 525 11.31 0.24 -37.04
CA ASN A 525 12.74 0.42 -36.77
C ASN A 525 13.35 -0.73 -35.94
N ASN A 526 12.65 -1.86 -35.75
CA ASN A 526 13.08 -3.01 -34.92
C ASN A 526 13.39 -2.66 -33.44
N LEU A 527 12.86 -1.55 -32.93
CA LEU A 527 12.99 -1.09 -31.54
C LEU A 527 11.93 -1.70 -30.61
N ALA A 528 10.84 -2.20 -31.19
CA ALA A 528 9.82 -3.02 -30.54
C ALA A 528 9.36 -4.13 -31.50
N ASP A 529 8.55 -5.03 -30.98
CA ASP A 529 7.81 -6.05 -31.72
C ASP A 529 6.51 -6.28 -30.93
N TRP A 530 5.37 -6.12 -31.61
CA TRP A 530 4.06 -6.27 -30.98
C TRP A 530 3.40 -7.62 -31.31
N THR A 531 4.05 -8.45 -32.14
CA THR A 531 3.56 -9.73 -32.63
C THR A 531 3.86 -10.89 -31.66
N ALA A 532 3.27 -12.06 -31.95
CA ALA A 532 3.46 -13.30 -31.22
C ALA A 532 4.28 -14.34 -32.02
N GLU A 533 5.25 -13.90 -32.83
CA GLU A 533 6.05 -14.79 -33.70
C GLU A 533 7.10 -15.64 -32.96
N GLU A 534 7.32 -15.44 -31.66
CA GLU A 534 8.16 -16.34 -30.87
C GLU A 534 7.52 -17.74 -30.75
N LYS A 535 8.12 -18.72 -31.43
CA LYS A 535 7.75 -20.14 -31.30
C LYS A 535 7.99 -20.64 -29.88
N VAL A 536 6.91 -20.82 -29.12
CA VAL A 536 6.95 -21.34 -27.74
C VAL A 536 7.21 -22.86 -27.70
N ASP A 537 6.96 -23.54 -28.83
CA ASP A 537 7.01 -24.99 -29.08
C ASP A 537 8.31 -25.73 -28.67
N VAL A 538 9.38 -24.99 -28.36
CA VAL A 538 10.70 -25.55 -28.03
C VAL A 538 10.94 -25.62 -26.51
N LEU A 539 10.09 -24.99 -25.68
CA LEU A 539 10.32 -24.84 -24.23
C LEU A 539 9.11 -25.12 -23.33
N LEU A 540 7.88 -25.29 -23.85
CA LEU A 540 6.76 -25.76 -23.04
C LEU A 540 6.80 -27.29 -22.90
N PRO A 541 6.95 -27.84 -21.68
CA PRO A 541 7.00 -29.29 -21.47
C PRO A 541 5.65 -29.98 -21.69
N ASP A 542 4.54 -29.27 -21.54
CA ASP A 542 3.17 -29.77 -21.72
C ASP A 542 2.30 -28.76 -22.47
N HIS A 543 2.10 -28.98 -23.77
CA HIS A 543 1.14 -28.21 -24.58
C HIS A 543 -0.34 -28.46 -24.19
N GLY A 544 -0.63 -29.46 -23.35
CA GLY A 544 -1.99 -29.80 -22.92
C GLY A 544 -2.50 -29.06 -21.68
N VAL A 545 -1.68 -28.22 -21.03
CA VAL A 545 -1.99 -27.59 -19.73
C VAL A 545 -2.54 -26.16 -19.86
N TYR A 546 -2.29 -25.47 -20.98
CA TYR A 546 -2.63 -24.06 -21.19
C TYR A 546 -3.56 -23.88 -22.39
N ASP A 547 -4.55 -22.98 -22.29
CA ASP A 547 -5.44 -22.63 -23.42
C ASP A 547 -4.82 -21.63 -24.40
N ASP A 548 -5.43 -21.44 -25.57
CA ASP A 548 -4.94 -20.53 -26.63
C ASP A 548 -4.69 -19.08 -26.15
N SER A 549 -5.52 -18.56 -25.24
CA SER A 549 -5.38 -17.21 -24.70
C SER A 549 -4.21 -17.12 -23.71
N GLN A 550 -3.98 -18.19 -22.94
CA GLN A 550 -2.82 -18.34 -22.07
C GLN A 550 -1.52 -18.53 -22.88
N LEU A 551 -1.51 -19.41 -23.88
CA LEU A 551 -0.37 -19.64 -24.78
C LEU A 551 0.04 -18.36 -25.51
N LYS A 552 -0.93 -17.60 -26.04
CA LYS A 552 -0.70 -16.28 -26.65
C LYS A 552 -0.09 -15.29 -25.64
N ALA A 553 -0.61 -15.23 -24.42
CA ALA A 553 -0.07 -14.35 -23.39
C ALA A 553 1.34 -14.76 -22.92
N ILE A 554 1.68 -16.06 -22.95
CA ILE A 554 3.04 -16.56 -22.71
C ILE A 554 3.97 -16.12 -23.85
N ALA A 555 3.59 -16.33 -25.12
CA ALA A 555 4.40 -15.91 -26.28
C ALA A 555 4.72 -14.40 -26.24
N LEU A 556 3.69 -13.56 -26.02
CA LEU A 556 3.85 -12.11 -25.88
C LEU A 556 4.68 -11.73 -24.64
N GLY A 557 4.57 -12.49 -23.56
CA GLY A 557 5.30 -12.27 -22.31
C GLY A 557 6.77 -12.68 -22.36
N LEU A 558 7.16 -13.51 -23.32
CA LEU A 558 8.54 -13.96 -23.53
C LEU A 558 9.30 -13.15 -24.60
N ASN A 559 8.59 -12.43 -25.47
CA ASN A 559 9.17 -11.57 -26.48
C ASN A 559 10.04 -10.46 -25.86
N LYS A 560 11.36 -10.61 -25.96
CA LYS A 560 12.32 -9.67 -25.36
C LYS A 560 12.38 -8.30 -26.05
N LYS A 561 11.83 -8.14 -27.26
CA LYS A 561 11.67 -6.85 -27.93
C LYS A 561 10.44 -6.09 -27.44
N ARG A 562 9.41 -6.76 -26.89
CA ARG A 562 8.17 -6.14 -26.45
C ARG A 562 8.39 -5.34 -25.15
N PRO A 563 8.30 -3.99 -25.15
CA PRO A 563 8.59 -3.19 -23.97
C PRO A 563 7.49 -3.28 -22.89
N VAL A 564 6.23 -3.40 -23.31
CA VAL A 564 5.05 -3.42 -22.44
C VAL A 564 4.08 -4.51 -22.88
N LEU A 565 3.60 -5.31 -21.93
CA LEU A 565 2.46 -6.20 -22.10
C LEU A 565 1.47 -5.97 -20.95
N VAL A 566 0.18 -5.88 -21.27
CA VAL A 566 -0.90 -5.95 -20.29
C VAL A 566 -1.61 -7.30 -20.42
N ILE A 567 -1.77 -8.02 -19.31
CA ILE A 567 -2.50 -9.29 -19.24
C ILE A 567 -3.72 -9.07 -18.34
N GLN A 568 -4.90 -8.91 -18.96
CA GLN A 568 -6.15 -8.98 -18.22
C GLN A 568 -6.49 -10.45 -17.97
N GLY A 569 -6.48 -10.85 -16.70
CA GLY A 569 -6.85 -12.18 -16.26
C GLY A 569 -8.11 -12.15 -15.38
N PRO A 570 -9.31 -12.29 -15.98
CA PRO A 570 -10.57 -12.42 -15.24
C PRO A 570 -10.56 -13.54 -14.18
N PRO A 571 -11.52 -13.56 -13.24
CA PRO A 571 -11.63 -14.58 -12.21
C PRO A 571 -11.58 -16.01 -12.76
N GLY A 572 -10.79 -16.88 -12.11
CA GLY A 572 -10.62 -18.27 -12.50
C GLY A 572 -9.74 -18.53 -13.74
N THR A 573 -9.25 -17.51 -14.46
CA THR A 573 -8.49 -17.69 -15.72
C THR A 573 -7.02 -18.14 -15.57
N GLY A 574 -6.60 -18.58 -14.39
CA GLY A 574 -5.25 -19.10 -14.16
C GLY A 574 -4.12 -18.05 -14.13
N LYS A 575 -4.41 -16.74 -14.27
CA LYS A 575 -3.46 -15.60 -14.31
C LYS A 575 -2.14 -15.82 -13.56
N THR A 576 -2.15 -16.01 -12.24
CA THR A 576 -0.92 -16.15 -11.43
C THR A 576 -0.13 -17.43 -11.74
N GLY A 577 -0.79 -18.50 -12.21
CA GLY A 577 -0.14 -19.72 -12.70
C GLY A 577 0.51 -19.54 -14.07
N LEU A 578 -0.08 -18.71 -14.94
CA LEU A 578 0.55 -18.25 -16.18
C LEU A 578 1.76 -17.35 -15.89
N LEU A 579 1.65 -16.41 -14.96
CA LEU A 579 2.78 -15.54 -14.57
C LEU A 579 3.95 -16.35 -14.01
N LYS A 580 3.67 -17.36 -13.17
CA LYS A 580 4.68 -18.32 -12.69
C LYS A 580 5.46 -18.95 -13.86
N GLU A 581 4.78 -19.30 -14.95
CA GLU A 581 5.40 -19.90 -16.14
C GLU A 581 6.21 -18.87 -16.95
N VAL A 582 5.66 -17.69 -17.21
CA VAL A 582 6.37 -16.61 -17.92
C VAL A 582 7.64 -16.18 -17.17
N ILE A 583 7.58 -16.12 -15.83
CA ILE A 583 8.75 -15.84 -14.97
C ILE A 583 9.78 -16.96 -15.10
N ALA A 584 9.37 -18.22 -14.97
CA ALA A 584 10.27 -19.38 -15.07
C ALA A 584 10.98 -19.45 -16.42
N LEU A 585 10.23 -19.35 -17.53
CA LEU A 585 10.76 -19.37 -18.88
C LEU A 585 11.64 -18.14 -19.19
N SER A 586 11.35 -16.97 -18.60
CA SER A 586 12.24 -15.80 -18.70
C SER A 586 13.58 -16.04 -17.98
N VAL A 587 13.57 -16.61 -16.77
CA VAL A 587 14.78 -16.96 -16.02
C VAL A 587 15.61 -18.03 -16.74
N GLN A 588 14.98 -19.07 -17.28
CA GLN A 588 15.65 -20.09 -18.11
C GLN A 588 16.30 -19.47 -19.37
N ARG A 589 15.70 -18.41 -19.93
CA ARG A 589 16.27 -17.59 -21.02
C ARG A 589 17.31 -16.57 -20.54
N GLY A 590 17.80 -16.69 -19.31
CA GLY A 590 18.87 -15.85 -18.74
C GLY A 590 18.46 -14.44 -18.35
N GLU A 591 17.16 -14.16 -18.13
CA GLU A 591 16.68 -12.85 -17.68
C GLU A 591 16.53 -12.79 -16.16
N ARG A 592 16.97 -11.68 -15.56
CA ARG A 592 16.78 -11.41 -14.14
C ARG A 592 15.50 -10.63 -13.91
N VAL A 593 14.63 -11.14 -13.03
CA VAL A 593 13.23 -10.70 -12.91
C VAL A 593 12.96 -9.99 -11.58
N LEU A 594 12.28 -8.84 -11.63
CA LEU A 594 11.67 -8.19 -10.47
C LEU A 594 10.16 -8.47 -10.50
N VAL A 595 9.61 -9.01 -9.42
CA VAL A 595 8.17 -9.29 -9.32
C VAL A 595 7.57 -8.48 -8.18
N THR A 596 6.52 -7.72 -8.46
CA THR A 596 5.84 -6.90 -7.47
C THR A 596 4.32 -6.99 -7.54
N ALA A 597 3.68 -6.52 -6.47
CA ALA A 597 2.24 -6.31 -6.38
C ALA A 597 1.97 -5.16 -5.39
N PRO A 598 0.78 -4.53 -5.39
CA PRO A 598 0.41 -3.52 -4.40
C PRO A 598 0.37 -4.07 -2.96
N THR A 599 -0.20 -5.27 -2.76
CA THR A 599 -0.40 -5.87 -1.42
C THR A 599 0.65 -6.94 -1.09
N ASN A 600 0.94 -7.15 0.19
CA ASN A 600 1.88 -8.21 0.61
C ASN A 600 1.36 -9.62 0.30
N ALA A 601 0.05 -9.86 0.47
CA ALA A 601 -0.57 -11.14 0.17
C ALA A 601 -0.42 -11.54 -1.31
N ALA A 602 -0.59 -10.59 -2.24
CA ALA A 602 -0.38 -10.86 -3.67
C ALA A 602 1.09 -11.22 -4.00
N VAL A 603 2.06 -10.58 -3.32
CA VAL A 603 3.48 -10.95 -3.45
C VAL A 603 3.73 -12.36 -2.87
N ASP A 604 3.21 -12.65 -1.69
CA ASP A 604 3.48 -13.91 -0.98
C ASP A 604 2.85 -15.11 -1.70
N ASN A 605 1.62 -14.96 -2.24
CA ASN A 605 0.98 -15.94 -3.13
C ASN A 605 1.84 -16.29 -4.37
N MET A 606 2.63 -15.32 -4.87
CA MET A 606 3.57 -15.54 -5.98
C MET A 606 4.86 -16.20 -5.51
N VAL A 607 5.38 -15.84 -4.33
CA VAL A 607 6.54 -16.51 -3.72
C VAL A 607 6.26 -17.99 -3.47
N GLU A 608 5.06 -18.33 -3.00
CA GLU A 608 4.62 -19.72 -2.81
C GLU A 608 4.61 -20.48 -4.14
N LYS A 609 3.94 -19.95 -5.17
CA LYS A 609 3.86 -20.61 -6.49
C LYS A 609 5.24 -20.78 -7.15
N LEU A 610 6.11 -19.78 -7.07
CA LEU A 610 7.48 -19.88 -7.59
C LEU A 610 8.39 -20.79 -6.76
N SER A 611 8.09 -21.02 -5.47
CA SER A 611 8.88 -21.92 -4.62
C SER A 611 8.88 -23.37 -5.11
N SER A 612 7.84 -23.78 -5.84
CA SER A 612 7.73 -25.10 -6.46
C SER A 612 8.66 -25.31 -7.67
N VAL A 613 9.14 -24.22 -8.30
CA VAL A 613 9.84 -24.26 -9.60
C VAL A 613 11.36 -24.49 -9.46
N GLY A 614 11.91 -24.38 -8.24
CA GLY A 614 13.34 -24.56 -7.97
C GLY A 614 14.23 -23.34 -8.26
N LEU A 615 13.65 -22.20 -8.66
CA LEU A 615 14.38 -20.94 -8.92
C LEU A 615 14.97 -20.33 -7.63
N ASN A 616 16.07 -19.58 -7.76
CA ASN A 616 16.67 -18.81 -6.68
C ASN A 616 15.91 -17.48 -6.45
N ILE A 617 14.77 -17.59 -5.77
CA ILE A 617 13.87 -16.47 -5.45
C ILE A 617 14.18 -15.87 -4.07
N VAL A 618 14.08 -14.54 -3.95
CA VAL A 618 14.27 -13.81 -2.68
C VAL A 618 13.13 -12.81 -2.45
N ARG A 619 12.38 -12.99 -1.36
CA ARG A 619 11.33 -12.08 -0.90
C ARG A 619 11.90 -10.97 -0.02
N VAL A 620 11.79 -9.72 -0.46
CA VAL A 620 12.22 -8.53 0.27
C VAL A 620 10.98 -7.81 0.83
N GLY A 621 11.05 -7.43 2.11
CA GLY A 621 9.98 -6.77 2.85
C GLY A 621 10.28 -6.74 4.35
N ASN A 622 9.40 -6.11 5.12
CA ASN A 622 9.40 -6.25 6.58
C ASN A 622 8.98 -7.68 6.95
N PRO A 623 9.75 -8.46 7.73
CA PRO A 623 9.38 -9.80 8.18
C PRO A 623 7.99 -9.89 8.81
N ALA A 624 7.54 -8.83 9.49
CA ALA A 624 6.21 -8.75 10.08
C ALA A 624 5.06 -8.78 9.06
N ARG A 625 5.31 -8.34 7.81
CA ARG A 625 4.32 -8.31 6.71
C ARG A 625 4.52 -9.43 5.69
N ILE A 626 5.23 -10.50 6.06
CA ILE A 626 5.49 -11.65 5.20
C ILE A 626 4.84 -12.88 5.84
N SER A 627 4.02 -13.61 5.08
CA SER A 627 3.38 -14.84 5.56
C SER A 627 4.39 -15.86 6.07
N SER A 628 4.07 -16.54 7.17
CA SER A 628 4.87 -17.63 7.75
C SER A 628 5.15 -18.74 6.73
N SER A 629 4.21 -19.02 5.82
CA SER A 629 4.37 -20.01 4.74
C SER A 629 5.54 -19.71 3.79
N VAL A 630 5.87 -18.43 3.58
CA VAL A 630 6.95 -18.00 2.67
C VAL A 630 8.13 -17.34 3.38
N ALA A 631 8.12 -17.29 4.72
CA ALA A 631 9.17 -16.66 5.52
C ALA A 631 10.58 -17.25 5.26
N SER A 632 10.66 -18.54 4.90
CA SER A 632 11.90 -19.23 4.50
C SER A 632 12.56 -18.66 3.23
N LYS A 633 11.80 -17.98 2.37
CA LYS A 633 12.28 -17.27 1.17
C LYS A 633 12.56 -15.80 1.43
N SER A 634 12.33 -15.30 2.65
CA SER A 634 12.59 -13.90 2.99
C SER A 634 14.08 -13.61 3.04
N LEU A 635 14.49 -12.42 2.55
CA LEU A 635 15.86 -11.92 2.68
C LEU A 635 16.34 -11.95 4.14
N ALA A 636 15.43 -11.64 5.07
CA ALA A 636 15.65 -11.70 6.50
C ALA A 636 16.10 -13.08 6.98
N GLU A 637 15.33 -14.13 6.68
CA GLU A 637 15.62 -15.47 7.17
C GLU A 637 16.79 -16.12 6.41
N ILE A 638 16.92 -15.88 5.11
CA ILE A 638 18.07 -16.35 4.31
C ILE A 638 19.38 -15.77 4.84
N VAL A 639 19.41 -14.46 5.18
CA VAL A 639 20.58 -13.81 5.77
C VAL A 639 20.82 -14.32 7.19
N LYS A 640 19.78 -14.44 8.03
CA LYS A 640 19.86 -14.98 9.41
C LYS A 640 20.43 -16.41 9.43
N TYR A 641 19.99 -17.27 8.52
CA TYR A 641 20.54 -18.61 8.34
C TYR A 641 22.03 -18.58 7.95
N ARG A 642 22.40 -17.83 6.90
CA ARG A 642 23.79 -17.68 6.43
C ARG A 642 24.72 -16.97 7.41
N LEU A 643 24.19 -16.17 8.33
CA LEU A 643 24.94 -15.45 9.37
C LEU A 643 25.11 -16.29 10.66
N SER A 644 24.34 -17.37 10.83
CA SER A 644 24.19 -18.11 12.11
C SER A 644 25.52 -18.52 12.77
N ASP A 645 26.42 -19.17 12.06
CA ASP A 645 27.76 -19.55 12.58
C ASP A 645 28.58 -18.34 13.02
N PHE A 646 28.48 -17.22 12.29
CA PHE A 646 29.17 -15.98 12.62
C PHE A 646 28.53 -15.28 13.84
N VAL A 647 27.21 -15.37 14.02
CA VAL A 647 26.52 -14.93 15.26
C VAL A 647 26.97 -15.79 16.45
N ASN A 648 27.04 -17.11 16.28
CA ASN A 648 27.49 -18.03 17.31
C ASN A 648 28.94 -17.75 17.74
N GLU A 649 29.84 -17.44 16.81
CA GLU A 649 31.21 -17.02 17.12
C GLU A 649 31.25 -15.63 17.78
N PHE A 650 30.44 -14.67 17.28
CA PHE A 650 30.33 -13.31 17.81
C PHE A 650 29.83 -13.30 19.27
N GLU A 651 28.75 -14.01 19.60
CA GLU A 651 28.21 -14.08 20.96
C GLU A 651 29.21 -14.75 21.92
N ARG A 652 29.96 -15.78 21.49
CA ARG A 652 31.07 -16.35 22.29
C ARG A 652 32.16 -15.33 22.60
N LYS A 653 32.63 -14.58 21.59
CA LYS A 653 33.66 -13.52 21.77
C LYS A 653 33.15 -12.38 22.66
N LYS A 654 31.91 -11.94 22.44
CA LYS A 654 31.19 -10.90 23.20
C LYS A 654 30.94 -11.32 24.66
N ALA A 655 30.60 -12.58 24.91
CA ALA A 655 30.43 -13.13 26.26
C ALA A 655 31.76 -13.21 27.02
N ASN A 656 32.86 -13.56 26.34
CA ASN A 656 34.19 -13.52 26.92
C ASN A 656 34.59 -12.08 27.29
N LEU A 657 34.59 -11.14 26.35
CA LEU A 657 34.92 -9.74 26.64
C LEU A 657 34.01 -9.10 27.70
N ARG A 658 32.75 -9.53 27.82
CA ARG A 658 31.85 -9.11 28.92
C ARG A 658 32.17 -9.76 30.27
N ARG A 659 32.84 -10.91 30.29
CA ARG A 659 33.41 -11.50 31.52
C ARG A 659 34.66 -10.75 31.91
N ASP A 660 35.54 -10.49 30.95
CA ASP A 660 36.81 -9.78 31.16
C ASP A 660 36.55 -8.34 31.67
N LEU A 661 35.56 -7.64 31.10
CA LEU A 661 35.09 -6.32 31.56
C LEU A 661 34.54 -6.32 33.00
N ARG A 662 34.11 -7.47 33.56
CA ARG A 662 33.70 -7.58 34.97
C ARG A 662 34.87 -7.86 35.92
N TYR A 663 36.03 -8.24 35.40
CA TYR A 663 37.26 -8.37 36.19
C TYR A 663 38.11 -7.08 36.16
N CYS A 664 37.98 -6.25 35.12
CA CYS A 664 38.60 -4.93 35.04
C CYS A 664 37.75 -3.82 35.70
N LEU A 665 37.38 -3.99 36.98
CA LEU A 665 36.59 -2.98 37.71
C LEU A 665 37.43 -1.78 38.18
N ASP A 666 38.72 -2.00 38.46
CA ASP A 666 39.62 -1.00 39.07
C ASP A 666 40.58 -0.32 38.09
N ASP A 667 40.50 -0.63 36.77
CA ASP A 667 41.34 -0.05 35.72
C ASP A 667 40.47 0.44 34.54
N ASP A 668 40.22 1.75 34.52
CA ASP A 668 39.46 2.44 33.46
C ASP A 668 40.11 2.34 32.07
N SER A 669 41.44 2.19 31.99
CA SER A 669 42.18 2.08 30.72
C SER A 669 41.92 0.72 30.05
N LEU A 670 42.03 -0.37 30.84
CA LEU A 670 41.65 -1.71 30.40
C LEU A 670 40.15 -1.79 30.08
N ALA A 671 39.30 -1.21 30.93
CA ALA A 671 37.86 -1.16 30.69
C ALA A 671 37.50 -0.39 29.39
N ALA A 672 38.19 0.72 29.08
CA ALA A 672 38.03 1.45 27.83
C ALA A 672 38.47 0.60 26.61
N GLY A 673 39.60 -0.10 26.70
CA GLY A 673 40.08 -1.02 25.67
C GLY A 673 39.07 -2.12 25.34
N ILE A 674 38.51 -2.76 26.36
CA ILE A 674 37.50 -3.83 26.19
C ILE A 674 36.19 -3.27 25.59
N ARG A 675 35.75 -2.07 25.99
CA ARG A 675 34.61 -1.37 25.37
C ARG A 675 34.88 -1.06 23.88
N GLN A 676 36.11 -0.71 23.52
CA GLN A 676 36.51 -0.52 22.12
C GLN A 676 36.51 -1.83 21.31
N LEU A 677 36.97 -2.94 21.88
CA LEU A 677 36.91 -4.26 21.22
C LEU A 677 35.46 -4.71 20.99
N LEU A 678 34.57 -4.53 21.97
CA LEU A 678 33.12 -4.78 21.80
C LEU A 678 32.50 -3.92 20.69
N LYS A 679 32.92 -2.65 20.58
CA LYS A 679 32.49 -1.73 19.50
C LYS A 679 33.04 -2.14 18.12
N GLN A 680 34.25 -2.68 18.05
CA GLN A 680 34.83 -3.23 16.81
C GLN A 680 34.14 -4.54 16.38
N LEU A 681 33.86 -5.45 17.31
CA LEU A 681 33.06 -6.66 17.04
C LEU A 681 31.67 -6.32 16.49
N GLY A 682 30.96 -5.36 17.11
CA GLY A 682 29.65 -4.91 16.62
C GLY A 682 29.70 -4.30 15.21
N LYS A 683 30.79 -3.59 14.86
CA LYS A 683 31.04 -3.14 13.47
C LYS A 683 31.32 -4.31 12.52
N SER A 684 32.04 -5.34 12.96
CA SER A 684 32.35 -6.53 12.16
C SER A 684 31.08 -7.30 11.79
N LEU A 685 30.18 -7.52 12.75
CA LEU A 685 28.87 -8.14 12.50
C LEU A 685 28.03 -7.36 11.47
N LYS A 686 27.87 -6.04 11.67
CA LYS A 686 27.14 -5.17 10.72
C LYS A 686 27.83 -4.99 9.37
N LYS A 687 29.12 -5.36 9.23
CA LYS A 687 29.82 -5.46 7.93
C LYS A 687 29.49 -6.78 7.25
N LYS A 688 29.59 -7.91 7.97
CA LYS A 688 29.32 -9.25 7.43
C LYS A 688 27.85 -9.46 7.05
N GLU A 689 26.92 -8.91 7.84
CA GLU A 689 25.48 -8.82 7.51
C GLU A 689 25.26 -8.17 6.13
N LYS A 690 25.87 -7.00 5.89
CA LYS A 690 25.75 -6.26 4.62
C LYS A 690 26.42 -6.95 3.43
N GLU A 691 27.51 -7.68 3.67
CA GLU A 691 28.15 -8.50 2.65
C GLU A 691 27.23 -9.65 2.20
N ILE A 692 26.64 -10.38 3.15
CA ILE A 692 25.70 -11.48 2.86
C ILE A 692 24.41 -10.97 2.21
N VAL A 693 23.85 -9.83 2.67
CA VAL A 693 22.69 -9.18 2.03
C VAL A 693 22.97 -8.85 0.56
N LYS A 694 24.15 -8.29 0.25
CA LYS A 694 24.54 -8.00 -1.13
C LYS A 694 24.71 -9.28 -1.95
N GLU A 695 25.39 -10.27 -1.39
CA GLU A 695 25.61 -11.57 -2.04
C GLU A 695 24.28 -12.22 -2.45
N VAL A 696 23.37 -12.41 -1.49
CA VAL A 696 22.04 -13.03 -1.69
C VAL A 696 21.25 -12.30 -2.78
N LEU A 697 21.16 -10.97 -2.73
CA LEU A 697 20.43 -10.19 -3.74
C LEU A 697 21.12 -10.14 -5.11
N SER A 698 22.45 -10.31 -5.17
CA SER A 698 23.19 -10.37 -6.44
C SER A 698 23.09 -11.74 -7.12
N THR A 699 22.93 -12.82 -6.35
CA THR A 699 22.71 -14.18 -6.89
C THR A 699 21.24 -14.50 -7.18
N ALA A 700 20.31 -13.68 -6.70
CA ALA A 700 18.88 -13.87 -6.90
C ALA A 700 18.47 -13.69 -8.37
N GLU A 701 17.84 -14.72 -8.93
CA GLU A 701 17.26 -14.73 -10.28
C GLU A 701 15.93 -13.96 -10.30
N VAL A 702 15.14 -14.13 -9.23
CA VAL A 702 13.87 -13.43 -9.02
C VAL A 702 13.89 -12.70 -7.67
N VAL A 703 13.64 -11.39 -7.69
CA VAL A 703 13.44 -10.59 -6.48
C VAL A 703 11.96 -10.25 -6.35
N LEU A 704 11.35 -10.52 -5.18
CA LEU A 704 9.92 -10.32 -4.93
C LEU A 704 9.68 -9.30 -3.81
N CYS A 705 8.90 -8.24 -4.05
CA CYS A 705 8.56 -7.23 -3.05
C CYS A 705 7.27 -6.47 -3.41
N THR A 706 6.72 -5.64 -2.52
CA THR A 706 5.60 -4.77 -2.92
C THR A 706 6.06 -3.67 -3.88
N ASN A 707 5.13 -3.04 -4.61
CA ASN A 707 5.44 -1.88 -5.48
C ASN A 707 6.21 -0.79 -4.71
N THR A 708 5.75 -0.47 -3.50
CA THR A 708 6.44 0.46 -2.58
C THR A 708 7.75 -0.12 -2.06
N GLY A 709 7.84 -1.43 -1.83
CA GLY A 709 9.03 -2.17 -1.43
C GLY A 709 10.18 -2.07 -2.45
N ALA A 710 9.88 -2.02 -3.75
CA ALA A 710 10.88 -1.82 -4.81
C ALA A 710 11.63 -0.47 -4.71
N ALA A 711 11.16 0.48 -3.91
CA ALA A 711 11.89 1.71 -3.61
C ALA A 711 13.06 1.53 -2.63
N ASP A 712 13.20 0.34 -2.02
CA ASP A 712 14.21 0.12 -0.98
C ASP A 712 15.65 0.31 -1.51
N PRO A 713 16.55 0.99 -0.77
CA PRO A 713 17.95 1.15 -1.16
C PRO A 713 18.73 -0.15 -1.37
N LEU A 714 18.27 -1.30 -0.86
CA LEU A 714 18.83 -2.61 -1.16
C LEU A 714 18.49 -3.09 -2.58
N ILE A 715 17.30 -2.76 -3.09
CA ILE A 715 16.83 -3.17 -4.43
C ILE A 715 17.32 -2.18 -5.50
N ARG A 716 17.16 -0.87 -5.27
CA ARG A 716 17.58 0.21 -6.20
C ARG A 716 19.10 0.30 -6.45
N ARG A 717 19.91 -0.48 -5.72
CA ARG A 717 21.38 -0.58 -5.89
C ARG A 717 21.82 -1.86 -6.59
N LEU A 718 20.88 -2.73 -6.96
CA LEU A 718 21.15 -3.90 -7.78
C LEU A 718 21.27 -3.47 -9.24
N ASP A 719 21.90 -4.33 -10.04
CA ASP A 719 21.92 -4.15 -11.49
C ASP A 719 20.50 -4.22 -12.07
N THR A 720 20.29 -3.49 -13.16
CA THR A 720 19.03 -3.39 -13.92
C THR A 720 18.43 -4.77 -14.18
N PHE A 721 17.15 -4.92 -13.86
CA PHE A 721 16.37 -6.11 -14.19
C PHE A 721 16.04 -6.13 -15.69
N ASP A 722 15.91 -7.32 -16.27
CA ASP A 722 15.46 -7.45 -17.65
C ASP A 722 13.95 -7.20 -17.71
N LEU A 723 13.21 -7.99 -16.94
CA LEU A 723 11.75 -7.96 -16.83
C LEU A 723 11.33 -7.48 -15.43
N VAL A 724 10.30 -6.63 -15.39
CA VAL A 724 9.43 -6.47 -14.22
C VAL A 724 8.05 -7.08 -14.48
N VAL A 725 7.53 -7.85 -13.53
CA VAL A 725 6.14 -8.32 -13.51
C VAL A 725 5.42 -7.63 -12.36
N ILE A 726 4.33 -6.91 -12.63
CA ILE A 726 3.43 -6.38 -11.61
C ILE A 726 2.15 -7.21 -11.65
N ASP A 727 1.92 -8.05 -10.65
CA ASP A 727 0.61 -8.72 -10.45
C ASP A 727 -0.31 -7.80 -9.62
N GLU A 728 -1.62 -8.00 -9.75
CA GLU A 728 -2.68 -7.12 -9.25
C GLU A 728 -2.52 -5.64 -9.65
N ALA A 729 -1.95 -5.37 -10.83
CA ALA A 729 -1.69 -4.03 -11.36
C ALA A 729 -2.95 -3.17 -11.54
N GLY A 730 -4.15 -3.76 -11.55
CA GLY A 730 -5.44 -3.06 -11.55
C GLY A 730 -5.79 -2.39 -10.22
N GLN A 731 -5.28 -2.91 -9.10
CA GLN A 731 -5.47 -2.37 -7.74
C GLN A 731 -4.44 -1.28 -7.40
N ALA A 732 -3.47 -1.02 -8.28
CA ALA A 732 -2.33 -0.14 -8.00
C ALA A 732 -2.50 1.24 -8.64
N ILE A 733 -2.44 2.31 -7.84
CA ILE A 733 -2.35 3.69 -8.35
C ILE A 733 -1.11 3.80 -9.27
N GLU A 734 -1.25 4.49 -10.41
CA GLU A 734 -0.17 4.55 -11.41
C GLU A 734 1.19 5.01 -10.84
N PRO A 735 1.29 6.03 -9.94
CA PRO A 735 2.57 6.43 -9.35
C PRO A 735 3.33 5.29 -8.65
N SER A 736 2.62 4.31 -8.09
CA SER A 736 3.25 3.16 -7.42
C SER A 736 3.88 2.17 -8.41
N CYS A 737 3.26 1.98 -9.58
CA CYS A 737 3.78 1.11 -10.65
C CYS A 737 5.08 1.65 -11.25
N TRP A 738 5.26 2.98 -11.26
CA TRP A 738 6.51 3.60 -11.72
C TRP A 738 7.72 3.32 -10.81
N ILE A 739 7.51 2.92 -9.54
CA ILE A 739 8.62 2.57 -8.62
C ILE A 739 9.44 1.36 -9.14
N PRO A 740 8.85 0.18 -9.44
CA PRO A 740 9.59 -0.95 -10.00
C PRO A 740 9.82 -0.83 -11.52
N ILE A 741 8.93 -0.17 -12.29
CA ILE A 741 9.09 -0.04 -13.75
C ILE A 741 10.41 0.63 -14.13
N LEU A 742 10.80 1.70 -13.42
CA LEU A 742 12.04 2.46 -13.69
C LEU A 742 13.35 1.68 -13.39
N GLN A 743 13.25 0.40 -13.04
CA GLN A 743 14.38 -0.49 -12.71
C GLN A 743 14.54 -1.64 -13.71
N ALA A 744 13.63 -1.79 -14.68
CA ALA A 744 13.62 -2.86 -15.68
C ALA A 744 13.65 -2.36 -17.14
N LYS A 745 13.95 -3.26 -18.09
CA LYS A 745 13.98 -2.97 -19.55
C LYS A 745 12.61 -3.13 -20.20
N ARG A 746 11.87 -4.19 -19.82
CA ARG A 746 10.50 -4.51 -20.25
C ARG A 746 9.59 -4.76 -19.05
N CYS A 747 8.28 -4.51 -19.18
CA CYS A 747 7.29 -4.74 -18.12
C CYS A 747 6.08 -5.57 -18.57
N ILE A 748 5.58 -6.40 -17.65
CA ILE A 748 4.28 -7.06 -17.72
C ILE A 748 3.40 -6.50 -16.60
N LEU A 749 2.24 -5.96 -16.97
CA LEU A 749 1.19 -5.52 -16.04
C LEU A 749 0.08 -6.56 -16.07
N ALA A 750 -0.15 -7.26 -14.97
CA ALA A 750 -1.14 -8.31 -14.87
C ALA A 750 -2.12 -8.04 -13.74
N GLY A 751 -3.40 -8.35 -13.97
CA GLY A 751 -4.47 -8.00 -13.04
C GLY A 751 -5.81 -8.12 -13.73
N ASP A 752 -6.79 -7.38 -13.23
CA ASP A 752 -8.09 -7.23 -13.88
C ASP A 752 -8.74 -5.91 -13.48
N GLN A 753 -8.91 -5.00 -14.44
CA GLN A 753 -9.56 -3.70 -14.23
C GLN A 753 -11.07 -3.81 -13.98
N CYS A 754 -11.68 -4.99 -14.15
CA CYS A 754 -13.07 -5.27 -13.78
C CYS A 754 -13.23 -5.78 -12.33
N GLN A 755 -12.13 -5.98 -11.59
CA GLN A 755 -12.11 -6.23 -10.14
C GLN A 755 -11.69 -4.94 -9.39
N LEU A 756 -11.47 -5.00 -8.07
CA LEU A 756 -11.27 -3.81 -7.23
C LEU A 756 -10.22 -2.82 -7.79
N ALA A 757 -10.62 -1.56 -7.84
CA ALA A 757 -9.77 -0.42 -8.19
C ALA A 757 -8.79 -0.08 -7.04
N PRO A 758 -7.80 0.80 -7.25
CA PRO A 758 -7.02 1.35 -6.15
C PRO A 758 -7.92 2.12 -5.18
N VAL A 759 -7.75 1.90 -3.88
CA VAL A 759 -8.46 2.66 -2.85
C VAL A 759 -7.94 4.10 -2.84
N VAL A 760 -8.87 5.06 -2.92
CA VAL A 760 -8.61 6.50 -2.88
C VAL A 760 -9.69 7.13 -1.98
N LEU A 761 -9.29 7.71 -0.86
CA LEU A 761 -10.15 8.30 0.16
C LEU A 761 -10.74 9.64 -0.30
N SER A 762 -9.91 10.46 -0.95
CA SER A 762 -10.31 11.79 -1.39
C SER A 762 -11.07 11.74 -2.71
N ARG A 763 -12.37 12.09 -2.67
CA ARG A 763 -13.19 12.24 -3.89
C ARG A 763 -12.53 13.17 -4.92
N ASN A 764 -11.90 14.25 -4.47
CA ASN A 764 -11.16 15.18 -5.33
C ASN A 764 -9.95 14.52 -6.02
N ALA A 765 -9.29 13.55 -5.39
CA ALA A 765 -8.19 12.80 -6.01
C ALA A 765 -8.73 11.70 -6.95
N LEU A 766 -9.83 11.04 -6.58
CA LEU A 766 -10.53 10.04 -7.38
C LEU A 766 -11.06 10.64 -8.69
N ASP A 767 -11.83 11.74 -8.60
CA ASP A 767 -12.38 12.48 -9.75
C ASP A 767 -11.27 13.08 -10.64
N GLY A 768 -10.12 13.43 -10.04
CA GLY A 768 -8.92 13.84 -10.76
C GLY A 768 -8.18 12.69 -11.47
N GLY A 769 -8.61 11.44 -11.29
CA GLY A 769 -8.10 10.26 -11.98
C GLY A 769 -7.06 9.44 -11.22
N LEU A 770 -6.83 9.67 -9.92
CA LEU A 770 -5.85 8.88 -9.14
C LEU A 770 -6.25 7.40 -9.02
N GLY A 771 -7.55 7.09 -9.04
CA GLY A 771 -8.08 5.73 -9.07
C GLY A 771 -7.96 5.01 -10.42
N ILE A 772 -7.50 5.68 -11.49
CA ILE A 772 -7.24 5.03 -12.77
C ILE A 772 -5.87 4.35 -12.67
N SER A 773 -5.88 3.01 -12.63
CA SER A 773 -4.65 2.23 -12.56
C SER A 773 -3.81 2.34 -13.84
N LEU A 774 -2.50 2.11 -13.75
CA LEU A 774 -1.64 2.05 -14.93
C LEU A 774 -2.09 0.95 -15.90
N MET A 775 -2.61 -0.16 -15.37
CA MET A 775 -3.15 -1.26 -16.17
C MET A 775 -4.38 -0.83 -16.98
N GLU A 776 -5.32 -0.13 -16.35
CA GLU A 776 -6.52 0.39 -17.00
C GLU A 776 -6.19 1.46 -18.06
N ARG A 777 -5.25 2.37 -17.76
CA ARG A 777 -4.76 3.34 -18.76
C ARG A 777 -4.06 2.65 -19.93
N ALA A 778 -3.11 1.74 -19.66
CA ALA A 778 -2.32 1.08 -20.70
C ALA A 778 -3.14 0.12 -21.59
N SER A 779 -4.23 -0.46 -21.06
CA SER A 779 -5.15 -1.31 -21.83
C SER A 779 -5.90 -0.55 -22.93
N ASN A 780 -6.14 0.75 -22.71
CA ASN A 780 -6.86 1.63 -23.64
C ASN A 780 -5.94 2.42 -24.60
N LEU A 781 -4.61 2.32 -24.45
CA LEU A 781 -3.66 2.94 -25.37
C LEU A 781 -3.56 2.16 -26.68
N HIS A 782 -3.27 2.87 -27.78
CA HIS A 782 -2.85 2.30 -29.06
C HIS A 782 -3.80 1.21 -29.60
N GLU A 783 -5.11 1.45 -29.52
CA GLU A 783 -6.18 0.51 -29.92
C GLU A 783 -6.08 -0.88 -29.24
N GLY A 784 -5.52 -0.93 -28.03
CA GLY A 784 -5.40 -2.15 -27.24
C GLY A 784 -4.23 -3.06 -27.64
N ILE A 785 -3.34 -2.64 -28.55
CA ILE A 785 -2.19 -3.47 -29.01
C ILE A 785 -1.28 -3.92 -27.86
N LEU A 786 -1.25 -3.19 -26.74
CA LEU A 786 -0.48 -3.52 -25.55
C LEU A 786 -1.09 -4.69 -24.76
N ALA A 787 -2.38 -4.95 -24.90
CA ALA A 787 -3.16 -5.83 -24.02
C ALA A 787 -3.50 -7.19 -24.64
N THR A 788 -3.67 -8.19 -23.78
CA THR A 788 -4.28 -9.48 -24.09
C THR A 788 -5.23 -9.86 -22.95
N LYS A 789 -6.41 -10.39 -23.29
CA LYS A 789 -7.40 -10.92 -22.32
C LYS A 789 -7.28 -12.45 -22.26
N LEU A 790 -7.28 -13.03 -21.07
CA LEU A 790 -7.48 -14.46 -20.87
C LEU A 790 -8.99 -14.77 -20.90
N THR A 791 -9.41 -15.84 -21.56
CA THR A 791 -10.84 -16.10 -21.87
C THR A 791 -11.41 -17.40 -21.29
N MET A 792 -10.57 -18.39 -20.95
CA MET A 792 -11.01 -19.65 -20.33
C MET A 792 -10.88 -19.58 -18.81
N GLN A 793 -11.94 -19.94 -18.07
CA GLN A 793 -11.94 -19.98 -16.60
C GLN A 793 -12.10 -21.40 -16.04
N TYR A 794 -11.41 -21.65 -14.92
CA TYR A 794 -11.20 -22.98 -14.32
C TYR A 794 -11.65 -23.03 -12.84
N ARG A 795 -12.56 -22.14 -12.43
CA ARG A 795 -13.01 -21.97 -11.03
C ARG A 795 -14.51 -22.24 -10.87
N MET A 796 -15.32 -21.52 -11.63
CA MET A 796 -16.76 -21.32 -11.40
C MET A 796 -17.61 -22.30 -12.20
N ASN A 797 -18.76 -22.70 -11.64
CA ASN A 797 -19.89 -23.24 -12.41
C ASN A 797 -20.33 -22.22 -13.48
N ASP A 798 -20.77 -22.67 -14.66
CA ASP A 798 -21.10 -21.78 -15.78
C ASP A 798 -22.29 -20.85 -15.48
N ALA A 799 -23.22 -21.25 -14.62
CA ALA A 799 -24.30 -20.38 -14.16
C ALA A 799 -23.77 -19.16 -13.38
N ILE A 800 -22.68 -19.33 -12.63
CA ILE A 800 -22.00 -18.25 -11.88
C ILE A 800 -21.13 -17.42 -12.84
N ALA A 801 -20.35 -18.10 -13.69
CA ALA A 801 -19.42 -17.45 -14.63
C ALA A 801 -20.12 -16.59 -15.70
N SER A 802 -21.26 -17.06 -16.22
CA SER A 802 -22.03 -16.38 -17.27
C SER A 802 -22.56 -15.01 -16.84
N TRP A 803 -22.94 -14.83 -15.57
CA TRP A 803 -23.31 -13.51 -15.04
C TRP A 803 -22.15 -12.52 -15.13
N ALA A 804 -21.00 -12.88 -14.57
CA ALA A 804 -19.81 -12.03 -14.59
C ALA A 804 -19.34 -11.79 -16.03
N SER A 805 -19.34 -12.83 -16.87
CA SER A 805 -19.00 -12.76 -18.30
C SER A 805 -19.82 -11.68 -19.03
N LYS A 806 -21.14 -11.69 -18.81
CA LYS A 806 -22.10 -10.76 -19.43
C LYS A 806 -22.02 -9.33 -18.89
N GLU A 807 -21.92 -9.17 -17.57
CA GLU A 807 -21.97 -7.85 -16.94
C GLU A 807 -20.61 -7.12 -16.93
N MET A 808 -19.49 -7.85 -16.99
CA MET A 808 -18.14 -7.30 -16.74
C MET A 808 -17.08 -7.66 -17.80
N TYR A 809 -17.32 -8.62 -18.70
CA TYR A 809 -16.29 -9.13 -19.64
C TYR A 809 -16.77 -9.32 -21.09
N ASP A 810 -17.76 -8.54 -21.54
CA ASP A 810 -18.23 -8.51 -22.94
C ASP A 810 -18.69 -9.88 -23.50
N GLU A 811 -19.19 -10.79 -22.65
CA GLU A 811 -19.51 -12.20 -22.96
C GLU A 811 -18.30 -13.03 -23.47
N LEU A 812 -17.06 -12.56 -23.23
CA LEU A 812 -15.82 -13.23 -23.67
C LEU A 812 -15.34 -14.33 -22.71
N LEU A 813 -15.77 -14.33 -21.46
CA LEU A 813 -15.33 -15.28 -20.43
C LEU A 813 -16.13 -16.59 -20.55
N ARG A 814 -15.43 -17.72 -20.68
CA ARG A 814 -16.00 -19.06 -20.93
C ARG A 814 -15.53 -20.08 -19.90
N SER A 815 -16.42 -20.97 -19.48
CA SER A 815 -16.11 -22.02 -18.51
C SER A 815 -15.43 -23.21 -19.17
N SER A 816 -14.32 -23.68 -18.57
CA SER A 816 -13.70 -24.95 -18.93
C SER A 816 -14.67 -26.11 -18.69
N PRO A 817 -14.72 -27.14 -19.56
CA PRO A 817 -15.58 -28.32 -19.36
C PRO A 817 -15.38 -29.04 -18.02
N ALA A 818 -14.23 -28.87 -17.37
CA ALA A 818 -13.93 -29.44 -16.05
C ALA A 818 -14.67 -28.77 -14.88
N VAL A 819 -15.22 -27.56 -15.07
CA VAL A 819 -15.95 -26.80 -14.03
C VAL A 819 -17.33 -26.33 -14.46
N SER A 820 -17.64 -26.32 -15.76
CA SER A 820 -18.88 -25.73 -16.29
C SER A 820 -20.16 -26.25 -15.62
N SER A 821 -20.21 -27.54 -15.25
CA SER A 821 -21.38 -28.17 -14.62
C SER A 821 -21.21 -28.53 -13.14
N HIS A 822 -20.08 -28.22 -12.48
CA HIS A 822 -19.79 -28.75 -11.14
C HIS A 822 -20.64 -28.12 -10.02
N LEU A 823 -21.03 -28.92 -9.03
CA LEU A 823 -21.92 -28.57 -7.92
C LEU A 823 -21.39 -29.12 -6.59
N LEU A 824 -21.92 -28.65 -5.45
CA LEU A 824 -21.50 -29.14 -4.13
C LEU A 824 -21.77 -30.64 -3.95
N VAL A 825 -22.85 -31.16 -4.54
CA VAL A 825 -23.17 -32.60 -4.54
C VAL A 825 -22.11 -33.47 -5.25
N ASP A 826 -21.22 -32.89 -6.05
CA ASP A 826 -20.10 -33.60 -6.69
C ASP A 826 -18.88 -33.73 -5.75
N SER A 827 -18.86 -33.03 -4.61
CA SER A 827 -17.83 -33.21 -3.58
C SER A 827 -18.01 -34.56 -2.86
N PRO A 828 -16.91 -35.26 -2.49
CA PRO A 828 -16.98 -36.44 -1.63
C PRO A 828 -17.76 -36.17 -0.34
N PHE A 829 -18.54 -37.16 0.10
CA PHE A 829 -19.34 -37.16 1.34
C PHE A 829 -20.50 -36.15 1.40
N VAL A 830 -20.63 -35.22 0.45
CA VAL A 830 -21.78 -34.30 0.38
C VAL A 830 -23.05 -35.03 -0.05
N LYS A 831 -24.11 -34.86 0.73
CA LYS A 831 -25.44 -35.42 0.48
C LYS A 831 -26.14 -34.64 -0.64
N THR A 832 -26.88 -35.34 -1.49
CA THR A 832 -27.79 -34.73 -2.46
C THR A 832 -28.95 -34.04 -1.74
N THR A 833 -28.94 -32.70 -1.75
CA THR A 833 -30.02 -31.85 -1.22
C THR A 833 -30.43 -30.84 -2.29
N TRP A 834 -31.57 -30.18 -2.11
CA TRP A 834 -32.01 -29.14 -3.04
C TRP A 834 -31.09 -27.91 -3.07
N ILE A 835 -30.28 -27.71 -2.02
CA ILE A 835 -29.27 -26.65 -1.88
C ILE A 835 -27.97 -27.06 -2.59
N THR A 836 -27.42 -28.24 -2.23
CA THR A 836 -26.16 -28.75 -2.79
C THR A 836 -26.26 -29.12 -4.28
N SER A 837 -27.48 -29.15 -4.82
CA SER A 837 -27.79 -29.34 -6.24
C SER A 837 -28.18 -28.05 -6.98
N CYS A 838 -27.80 -26.86 -6.50
CA CYS A 838 -27.92 -25.62 -7.27
C CYS A 838 -26.67 -24.73 -7.15
N PRO A 839 -26.21 -24.07 -8.24
CA PRO A 839 -25.00 -23.24 -8.20
C PRO A 839 -25.25 -21.79 -7.74
N LEU A 840 -26.50 -21.34 -7.83
CA LEU A 840 -26.95 -19.98 -7.48
C LEU A 840 -28.18 -20.08 -6.57
N LEU A 841 -28.15 -19.38 -5.44
CA LEU A 841 -29.27 -19.26 -4.50
C LEU A 841 -29.48 -17.81 -4.08
N LEU A 842 -30.74 -17.38 -4.04
CA LEU A 842 -31.17 -16.13 -3.40
C LEU A 842 -32.04 -16.48 -2.19
N LEU A 843 -31.60 -16.06 -1.01
CA LEU A 843 -32.39 -16.04 0.22
C LEU A 843 -32.92 -14.61 0.40
N ASP A 844 -34.17 -14.41 -0.01
CA ASP A 844 -34.83 -13.10 -0.02
C ASP A 844 -35.44 -12.83 1.35
N THR A 845 -34.96 -11.80 2.06
CA THR A 845 -35.52 -11.39 3.36
C THR A 845 -36.86 -10.65 3.19
N ARG A 846 -37.25 -10.33 1.96
CA ARG A 846 -38.54 -9.76 1.61
C ARG A 846 -39.52 -10.87 1.24
N MET A 847 -40.66 -10.94 1.93
CA MET A 847 -41.70 -11.95 1.68
C MET A 847 -42.47 -11.70 0.37
N PRO A 848 -43.13 -12.71 -0.24
CA PRO A 848 -43.88 -12.57 -1.49
C PRO A 848 -44.97 -11.50 -1.47
N TYR A 849 -45.54 -11.22 -0.29
CA TYR A 849 -46.56 -10.20 -0.04
C TYR A 849 -45.99 -8.85 0.44
N GLY A 850 -44.66 -8.65 0.33
CA GLY A 850 -44.00 -7.35 0.52
C GLY A 850 -43.57 -6.99 1.95
N SER A 851 -43.93 -7.78 2.97
CA SER A 851 -43.37 -7.57 4.32
C SER A 851 -41.89 -7.93 4.35
N LEU A 852 -41.11 -7.18 5.13
CA LEU A 852 -39.78 -7.64 5.54
C LEU A 852 -39.95 -8.82 6.52
N SER A 853 -38.96 -9.71 6.56
CA SER A 853 -38.90 -10.78 7.57
C SER A 853 -38.48 -10.19 8.92
N VAL A 854 -39.00 -10.74 10.01
CA VAL A 854 -38.81 -10.18 11.36
C VAL A 854 -37.31 -10.10 11.70
N GLY A 855 -36.85 -8.95 12.18
CA GLY A 855 -35.44 -8.72 12.54
C GLY A 855 -34.47 -8.54 11.35
N CYS A 856 -34.95 -8.57 10.10
CA CYS A 856 -34.10 -8.38 8.90
C CYS A 856 -33.90 -6.89 8.54
N GLU A 857 -33.89 -6.02 9.54
CA GLU A 857 -33.80 -4.56 9.42
C GLU A 857 -32.34 -4.11 9.40
N GLU A 858 -32.02 -2.99 8.72
CA GLU A 858 -30.65 -2.45 8.73
C GLU A 858 -30.43 -1.57 9.96
N HIS A 859 -29.32 -1.80 10.66
CA HIS A 859 -28.93 -1.04 11.84
C HIS A 859 -27.55 -0.39 11.62
N LEU A 860 -27.37 0.83 12.12
CA LEU A 860 -26.07 1.49 12.18
C LEU A 860 -25.29 0.94 13.39
N ASP A 861 -24.01 0.65 13.20
CA ASP A 861 -23.13 0.13 14.25
C ASP A 861 -23.12 1.03 15.52
N PRO A 862 -23.48 0.51 16.71
CA PRO A 862 -23.46 1.27 17.96
C PRO A 862 -22.06 1.73 18.38
N ALA A 863 -21.00 1.09 17.90
CA ALA A 863 -19.61 1.51 18.12
C ALA A 863 -19.22 2.76 17.29
N GLY A 864 -20.14 3.31 16.47
CA GLY A 864 -19.95 4.58 15.79
C GLY A 864 -19.07 4.53 14.53
N THR A 865 -18.69 3.35 14.06
CA THR A 865 -17.79 3.16 12.88
C THR A 865 -18.37 3.65 11.55
N GLY A 866 -19.64 4.04 11.50
CA GLY A 866 -20.37 4.33 10.27
C GLY A 866 -20.71 3.09 9.43
N SER A 867 -20.39 1.88 9.92
CA SER A 867 -20.77 0.62 9.28
C SER A 867 -22.21 0.22 9.61
N PHE A 868 -22.72 -0.80 8.91
CA PHE A 868 -24.06 -1.33 9.08
C PHE A 868 -24.04 -2.82 9.37
N TYR A 869 -25.05 -3.30 10.08
CA TYR A 869 -25.32 -4.72 10.35
C TYR A 869 -26.82 -5.00 10.25
N ASN A 870 -27.18 -6.27 10.20
CA ASN A 870 -28.55 -6.77 10.06
C ASN A 870 -28.64 -8.14 10.74
N GLU A 871 -29.30 -8.19 11.90
CA GLU A 871 -29.24 -9.35 12.80
C GLU A 871 -29.95 -10.58 12.23
N GLY A 872 -31.17 -10.39 11.69
CA GLY A 872 -31.95 -11.46 11.07
C GLY A 872 -31.30 -11.97 9.77
N GLU A 873 -30.65 -11.09 8.99
CA GLU A 873 -29.84 -11.54 7.85
C GLU A 873 -28.65 -12.38 8.31
N ALA A 874 -28.02 -12.04 9.45
CA ALA A 874 -26.95 -12.84 10.04
C ALA A 874 -27.45 -14.21 10.55
N ASP A 875 -28.64 -14.30 11.14
CA ASP A 875 -29.23 -15.58 11.55
C ASP A 875 -29.53 -16.49 10.36
N ILE A 876 -30.09 -15.94 9.26
CA ILE A 876 -30.33 -16.68 8.02
C ILE A 876 -29.01 -17.22 7.42
N VAL A 877 -27.92 -16.43 7.50
CA VAL A 877 -26.59 -16.86 7.05
C VAL A 877 -26.05 -18.00 7.92
N VAL A 878 -26.13 -17.89 9.25
CA VAL A 878 -25.67 -18.92 10.20
C VAL A 878 -26.42 -20.24 10.00
N GLU A 879 -27.75 -20.19 9.87
CA GLU A 879 -28.57 -21.38 9.67
C GLU A 879 -28.34 -22.02 8.28
N HIS A 880 -28.03 -21.21 7.26
CA HIS A 880 -27.62 -21.70 5.95
C HIS A 880 -26.22 -22.33 5.96
N VAL A 881 -25.26 -21.78 6.69
CA VAL A 881 -23.94 -22.40 6.95
C VAL A 881 -24.12 -23.78 7.59
N LEU A 882 -24.89 -23.86 8.68
CA LEU A 882 -25.19 -25.13 9.35
C LEU A 882 -25.89 -26.12 8.40
N SER A 883 -26.80 -25.65 7.54
CA SER A 883 -27.47 -26.49 6.53
C SER A 883 -26.49 -27.13 5.53
N LEU A 884 -25.43 -26.41 5.12
CA LEU A 884 -24.37 -26.97 4.26
C LEU A 884 -23.49 -27.98 5.01
N ILE A 885 -23.13 -27.69 6.26
CA ILE A 885 -22.33 -28.59 7.12
C ILE A 885 -23.10 -29.88 7.41
N TYR A 886 -24.39 -29.80 7.74
CA TYR A 886 -25.25 -30.98 7.91
C TYR A 886 -25.51 -31.73 6.59
N ALA A 887 -25.41 -31.06 5.44
CA ALA A 887 -25.37 -31.71 4.13
C ALA A 887 -24.02 -32.42 3.86
N GLY A 888 -22.96 -32.11 4.60
CA GLY A 888 -21.65 -32.77 4.50
C GLY A 888 -20.55 -31.95 3.80
N VAL A 889 -20.77 -30.66 3.56
CA VAL A 889 -19.73 -29.74 3.05
C VAL A 889 -18.75 -29.41 4.19
N SER A 890 -17.44 -29.33 3.91
CA SER A 890 -16.46 -29.01 4.95
C SER A 890 -16.60 -27.55 5.44
N PRO A 891 -16.43 -27.26 6.74
CA PRO A 891 -16.31 -25.88 7.23
C PRO A 891 -15.29 -25.05 6.45
N ASP A 892 -14.10 -25.61 6.18
CA ASP A 892 -13.03 -24.93 5.41
C ASP A 892 -13.37 -24.68 3.92
N GLU A 893 -14.42 -25.32 3.40
CA GLU A 893 -14.92 -25.14 2.02
C GLU A 893 -15.99 -24.03 1.92
N ILE A 894 -16.46 -23.50 3.06
CA ILE A 894 -17.52 -22.49 3.17
C ILE A 894 -16.90 -21.15 3.60
N VAL A 895 -17.22 -20.09 2.85
CA VAL A 895 -16.80 -18.73 3.20
C VAL A 895 -17.99 -17.78 3.24
N VAL A 896 -18.10 -17.05 4.34
CA VAL A 896 -19.12 -16.02 4.56
C VAL A 896 -18.52 -14.65 4.28
N GLN A 897 -19.22 -13.84 3.49
CA GLN A 897 -18.80 -12.51 3.10
C GLN A 897 -19.86 -11.47 3.43
N SER A 898 -19.44 -10.30 3.91
CA SER A 898 -20.26 -9.10 3.83
C SER A 898 -19.42 -7.90 3.38
N PRO A 899 -19.99 -6.95 2.63
CA PRO A 899 -19.34 -5.68 2.35
C PRO A 899 -19.17 -4.78 3.59
N TYR A 900 -19.86 -5.05 4.71
CA TYR A 900 -19.82 -4.24 5.93
C TYR A 900 -19.02 -4.91 7.06
N VAL A 901 -18.22 -4.11 7.79
CA VAL A 901 -17.32 -4.61 8.84
C VAL A 901 -18.10 -5.05 10.09
N ALA A 902 -19.10 -4.28 10.51
CA ALA A 902 -19.96 -4.63 11.65
C ALA A 902 -20.70 -5.96 11.42
N GLN A 903 -21.23 -6.19 10.21
CA GLN A 903 -21.82 -7.47 9.85
C GLN A 903 -20.79 -8.62 9.86
N VAL A 904 -19.55 -8.39 9.42
CA VAL A 904 -18.46 -9.38 9.51
C VAL A 904 -18.10 -9.69 10.98
N GLN A 905 -18.15 -8.71 11.89
CA GLN A 905 -17.93 -8.93 13.33
C GLN A 905 -19.08 -9.76 13.92
N LEU A 906 -20.33 -9.35 13.72
CA LEU A 906 -21.52 -10.07 14.19
C LEU A 906 -21.57 -11.53 13.69
N LEU A 907 -21.25 -11.76 12.41
CA LEU A 907 -21.19 -13.10 11.83
C LEU A 907 -20.04 -13.95 12.39
N ARG A 908 -18.90 -13.35 12.75
CA ARG A 908 -17.81 -14.06 13.46
C ARG A 908 -18.24 -14.46 14.86
N GLU A 909 -18.92 -13.58 15.58
CA GLU A 909 -19.40 -13.86 16.93
C GLU A 909 -20.45 -14.98 16.93
N LYS A 910 -21.50 -14.87 16.09
CA LYS A 910 -22.54 -15.91 15.98
C LYS A 910 -22.02 -17.27 15.48
N LEU A 911 -20.93 -17.32 14.70
CA LEU A 911 -20.30 -18.57 14.25
C LEU A 911 -19.23 -19.11 15.21
N TYR A 912 -18.61 -18.26 16.04
CA TYR A 912 -17.61 -18.69 17.03
C TYR A 912 -18.23 -19.52 18.16
N ASP A 913 -19.48 -19.22 18.53
CA ASP A 913 -20.24 -19.97 19.54
C ASP A 913 -20.76 -21.34 19.04
N LEU A 914 -20.49 -21.71 17.77
CA LEU A 914 -20.94 -22.95 17.13
C LEU A 914 -19.75 -23.87 16.79
N PRO A 915 -19.46 -24.91 17.60
CA PRO A 915 -18.32 -25.81 17.37
C PRO A 915 -18.32 -26.50 16.00
N GLU A 916 -19.51 -26.77 15.44
CA GLU A 916 -19.69 -27.36 14.10
C GLU A 916 -19.20 -26.44 12.97
N ALA A 917 -19.20 -25.12 13.18
CA ALA A 917 -18.75 -24.12 12.21
C ALA A 917 -17.25 -23.79 12.31
N SER A 918 -16.50 -24.48 13.17
CA SER A 918 -15.06 -24.27 13.31
C SER A 918 -14.32 -24.59 12.00
N GLY A 919 -13.78 -23.57 11.35
CA GLY A 919 -13.16 -23.62 10.02
C GLY A 919 -13.79 -22.68 8.99
N VAL A 920 -15.06 -22.29 9.17
CA VAL A 920 -15.75 -21.34 8.28
C VAL A 920 -15.10 -19.95 8.35
N GLU A 921 -14.54 -19.46 7.24
CA GLU A 921 -13.98 -18.10 7.22
C GLU A 921 -15.07 -17.06 7.00
N VAL A 922 -15.08 -16.03 7.86
CA VAL A 922 -15.90 -14.82 7.70
C VAL A 922 -15.00 -13.64 7.37
N ALA A 923 -15.21 -12.99 6.21
CA ALA A 923 -14.34 -11.93 5.70
C ALA A 923 -15.12 -10.79 5.03
N THR A 924 -14.47 -9.63 4.85
CA THR A 924 -14.97 -8.62 3.90
C THR A 924 -14.61 -9.02 2.48
N VAL A 925 -15.40 -8.57 1.49
CA VAL A 925 -15.13 -8.83 0.06
C VAL A 925 -13.69 -8.44 -0.32
N ASP A 926 -13.25 -7.27 0.14
CA ASP A 926 -11.93 -6.70 -0.11
C ASP A 926 -10.80 -7.52 0.56
N SER A 927 -11.04 -8.11 1.74
CA SER A 927 -10.04 -8.96 2.44
C SER A 927 -10.04 -10.43 1.97
N PHE A 928 -11.06 -10.88 1.23
CA PHE A 928 -11.06 -12.19 0.56
C PHE A 928 -10.58 -12.14 -0.90
N GLN A 929 -10.05 -11.01 -1.36
CA GLN A 929 -9.54 -10.89 -2.73
C GLN A 929 -8.38 -11.89 -3.01
N GLY A 930 -8.29 -12.35 -4.26
CA GLY A 930 -7.31 -13.36 -4.70
C GLY A 930 -7.66 -14.81 -4.34
N ARG A 931 -8.47 -15.04 -3.30
CA ARG A 931 -8.87 -16.37 -2.82
C ARG A 931 -10.12 -16.90 -3.54
N GLU A 932 -10.53 -18.13 -3.18
CA GLU A 932 -11.73 -18.85 -3.66
C GLU A 932 -12.20 -19.89 -2.63
N ALA A 933 -13.46 -20.32 -2.73
CA ALA A 933 -14.07 -21.35 -1.88
C ALA A 933 -15.15 -22.13 -2.66
N ASP A 934 -15.54 -23.32 -2.18
CA ASP A 934 -16.54 -24.15 -2.87
C ASP A 934 -17.96 -23.62 -2.69
N ALA A 935 -18.29 -23.16 -1.48
CA ALA A 935 -19.49 -22.41 -1.17
C ALA A 935 -19.13 -20.98 -0.69
N VAL A 936 -19.79 -19.97 -1.25
CA VAL A 936 -19.70 -18.57 -0.76
C VAL A 936 -21.08 -18.05 -0.42
N ILE A 937 -21.24 -17.45 0.76
CA ILE A 937 -22.49 -16.89 1.24
C ILE A 937 -22.30 -15.39 1.45
N ILE A 938 -23.08 -14.56 0.76
CA ILE A 938 -22.92 -13.10 0.73
C ILE A 938 -24.11 -12.44 1.45
N SER A 939 -23.81 -11.78 2.57
CA SER A 939 -24.73 -10.93 3.34
C SER A 939 -24.65 -9.48 2.83
N MET A 940 -25.74 -8.99 2.22
CA MET A 940 -25.84 -7.66 1.64
C MET A 940 -26.20 -6.56 2.66
N VAL A 941 -26.82 -6.90 3.79
CA VAL A 941 -27.18 -6.02 4.93
C VAL A 941 -28.28 -4.98 4.66
N ARG A 942 -28.20 -4.26 3.54
CA ARG A 942 -29.01 -3.07 3.26
C ARG A 942 -30.48 -3.42 3.03
N SER A 943 -31.34 -2.85 3.86
CA SER A 943 -32.76 -3.17 4.04
C SER A 943 -33.51 -1.91 4.51
N ASN A 944 -33.96 -1.07 3.57
CA ASN A 944 -34.57 0.23 3.86
C ASN A 944 -35.58 0.69 2.81
N THR A 945 -36.58 1.46 3.25
CA THR A 945 -37.68 1.99 2.42
C THR A 945 -37.27 3.03 1.37
N LEU A 946 -36.00 3.47 1.36
CA LEU A 946 -35.47 4.46 0.41
C LEU A 946 -34.79 3.82 -0.81
N GLY A 947 -34.59 2.49 -0.84
CA GLY A 947 -33.81 1.82 -1.88
C GLY A 947 -32.30 2.17 -1.82
N ALA A 948 -31.82 2.65 -0.69
CA ALA A 948 -30.47 3.17 -0.52
C ALA A 948 -29.46 2.04 -0.28
N VAL A 949 -28.81 1.57 -1.36
CA VAL A 949 -27.82 0.48 -1.31
C VAL A 949 -26.39 0.94 -0.92
N GLY A 950 -26.12 2.24 -0.93
CA GLY A 950 -24.78 2.77 -0.64
C GLY A 950 -23.69 2.20 -1.57
N PHE A 951 -22.53 1.86 -1.01
CA PHE A 951 -21.39 1.34 -1.79
C PHE A 951 -21.56 -0.11 -2.29
N LEU A 952 -22.67 -0.81 -1.96
CA LEU A 952 -23.04 -2.07 -2.63
C LEU A 952 -23.19 -1.92 -4.15
N GLY A 953 -23.50 -0.70 -4.62
CA GLY A 953 -23.62 -0.39 -6.04
C GLY A 953 -22.30 -0.45 -6.83
N ASP A 954 -21.16 -0.69 -6.17
CA ASP A 954 -19.86 -0.92 -6.79
C ASP A 954 -19.85 -2.28 -7.51
N SER A 955 -19.93 -2.24 -8.84
CA SER A 955 -19.91 -3.43 -9.69
C SER A 955 -18.56 -4.17 -9.65
N ARG A 956 -17.43 -3.48 -9.42
CA ARG A 956 -16.11 -4.11 -9.30
C ARG A 956 -16.01 -4.92 -8.01
N ARG A 957 -16.51 -4.38 -6.89
CA ARG A 957 -16.59 -5.10 -5.60
C ARG A 957 -17.53 -6.30 -5.69
N MET A 958 -18.73 -6.12 -6.25
CA MET A 958 -19.71 -7.21 -6.30
C MET A 958 -19.34 -8.30 -7.31
N ASN A 959 -18.66 -7.94 -8.41
CA ASN A 959 -18.00 -8.90 -9.29
C ASN A 959 -16.94 -9.73 -8.54
N VAL A 960 -16.09 -9.11 -7.71
CA VAL A 960 -15.15 -9.86 -6.85
C VAL A 960 -15.91 -10.85 -5.96
N ALA A 961 -16.92 -10.41 -5.21
CA ALA A 961 -17.65 -11.26 -4.25
C ALA A 961 -18.24 -12.52 -4.89
N ILE A 962 -19.07 -12.37 -5.94
CA ILE A 962 -19.72 -13.49 -6.63
C ILE A 962 -18.69 -14.45 -7.22
N THR A 963 -17.60 -13.92 -7.81
CA THR A 963 -16.57 -14.74 -8.47
C THR A 963 -15.56 -15.39 -7.53
N ARG A 964 -15.80 -15.36 -6.20
CA ARG A 964 -15.03 -16.17 -5.22
C ARG A 964 -15.51 -17.61 -5.16
N ALA A 965 -16.77 -17.88 -5.49
CA ALA A 965 -17.35 -19.21 -5.46
C ALA A 965 -16.80 -20.11 -6.57
N ARG A 966 -16.67 -21.40 -6.28
CA ARG A 966 -16.42 -22.45 -7.28
C ARG A 966 -17.72 -23.12 -7.69
N LYS A 967 -18.45 -23.73 -6.74
CA LYS A 967 -19.62 -24.60 -7.00
C LYS A 967 -20.95 -23.96 -6.63
N HIS A 968 -21.00 -23.15 -5.57
CA HIS A 968 -22.23 -22.60 -5.02
C HIS A 968 -22.02 -21.16 -4.52
N VAL A 969 -22.91 -20.25 -4.89
CA VAL A 969 -23.01 -18.93 -4.27
C VAL A 969 -24.43 -18.61 -3.83
N THR A 970 -24.56 -18.19 -2.57
CA THR A 970 -25.81 -17.72 -1.97
C THR A 970 -25.73 -16.22 -1.74
N VAL A 971 -26.75 -15.50 -2.17
CA VAL A 971 -26.98 -14.09 -1.81
C VAL A 971 -28.11 -14.04 -0.79
N VAL A 972 -27.88 -13.38 0.34
CA VAL A 972 -28.91 -13.06 1.34
C VAL A 972 -29.14 -11.54 1.32
N CYS A 973 -30.36 -11.11 1.05
CA CYS A 973 -30.70 -9.68 0.97
C CYS A 973 -32.20 -9.38 0.98
N ASP A 974 -32.57 -8.13 1.23
CA ASP A 974 -33.89 -7.59 0.87
C ASP A 974 -33.92 -7.24 -0.62
N SER A 975 -34.61 -8.06 -1.44
CA SER A 975 -34.64 -7.79 -2.88
C SER A 975 -35.34 -6.48 -3.27
N SER A 976 -36.21 -5.93 -2.41
CA SER A 976 -36.89 -4.66 -2.68
C SER A 976 -35.94 -3.47 -2.54
N THR A 977 -35.08 -3.45 -1.51
CA THR A 977 -34.03 -2.43 -1.36
C THR A 977 -32.99 -2.55 -2.48
N ILE A 978 -32.50 -3.77 -2.70
CA ILE A 978 -31.38 -4.03 -3.62
C ILE A 978 -31.75 -3.76 -5.09
N CYS A 979 -33.01 -3.97 -5.51
CA CYS A 979 -33.41 -3.77 -6.91
C CYS A 979 -33.45 -2.30 -7.37
N HIS A 980 -33.34 -1.32 -6.47
CA HIS A 980 -33.20 0.09 -6.86
C HIS A 980 -31.86 0.39 -7.56
N ASN A 981 -30.83 -0.42 -7.34
CA ASN A 981 -29.59 -0.35 -8.13
C ASN A 981 -29.72 -1.19 -9.41
N THR A 982 -29.51 -0.56 -10.57
CA THR A 982 -29.76 -1.21 -11.88
C THR A 982 -28.82 -2.37 -12.20
N PHE A 983 -27.62 -2.42 -11.60
CA PHE A 983 -26.67 -3.53 -11.75
C PHE A 983 -27.04 -4.70 -10.82
N LEU A 984 -27.30 -4.42 -9.53
CA LEU A 984 -27.75 -5.46 -8.58
C LEU A 984 -29.11 -6.06 -8.98
N ALA A 985 -30.01 -5.27 -9.57
CA ALA A 985 -31.25 -5.76 -10.15
C ALA A 985 -31.05 -6.75 -11.32
N ARG A 986 -29.93 -6.68 -12.05
CA ARG A 986 -29.57 -7.66 -13.08
C ARG A 986 -28.99 -8.94 -12.48
N LEU A 987 -28.18 -8.85 -11.43
CA LEU A 987 -27.74 -10.00 -10.62
C LEU A 987 -28.94 -10.78 -10.05
N LEU A 988 -29.89 -10.10 -9.40
CA LEU A 988 -31.11 -10.74 -8.87
C LEU A 988 -31.96 -11.38 -9.98
N ARG A 989 -32.03 -10.78 -11.18
CA ARG A 989 -32.70 -11.37 -12.35
C ARG A 989 -31.98 -12.60 -12.88
N HIS A 990 -30.64 -12.61 -12.87
CA HIS A 990 -29.83 -13.76 -13.28
C HIS A 990 -30.01 -14.93 -12.32
N ILE A 991 -29.96 -14.70 -11.00
CA ILE A 991 -30.23 -15.75 -9.99
C ILE A 991 -31.65 -16.28 -10.12
N ARG A 992 -32.64 -15.42 -10.42
CA ARG A 992 -34.04 -15.81 -10.70
C ARG A 992 -34.21 -16.66 -11.98
N HIS A 993 -33.23 -16.70 -12.88
CA HIS A 993 -33.31 -17.45 -14.15
C HIS A 993 -32.44 -18.72 -14.15
N PHE A 994 -31.23 -18.65 -13.60
CA PHE A 994 -30.24 -19.75 -13.61
C PHE A 994 -30.06 -20.44 -12.24
N GLY A 995 -30.72 -19.94 -11.19
CA GLY A 995 -30.59 -20.40 -9.82
C GLY A 995 -31.91 -20.77 -9.16
N ARG A 996 -31.93 -20.70 -7.82
CA ARG A 996 -33.13 -20.85 -7.00
C ARG A 996 -33.37 -19.59 -6.18
N VAL A 997 -34.64 -19.32 -5.84
CA VAL A 997 -35.03 -18.29 -4.88
C VAL A 997 -35.84 -18.95 -3.77
N LYS A 998 -35.60 -18.56 -2.52
CA LYS A 998 -36.41 -18.89 -1.37
C LYS A 998 -36.60 -17.62 -0.52
N HIS A 999 -37.78 -17.44 0.06
CA HIS A 999 -38.05 -16.36 1.02
C HIS A 999 -37.77 -16.86 2.45
N ALA A 1000 -37.34 -15.95 3.33
CA ALA A 1000 -36.98 -16.29 4.71
C ALA A 1000 -38.19 -16.33 5.66
N ASP A 1001 -38.91 -17.45 5.70
CA ASP A 1001 -40.04 -17.66 6.60
C ASP A 1001 -39.67 -17.53 8.10
N PRO A 1002 -40.26 -16.58 8.87
CA PRO A 1002 -39.99 -16.45 10.29
C PRO A 1002 -40.48 -17.67 11.10
N GLY A 1003 -39.58 -18.27 11.89
CA GLY A 1003 -39.92 -19.27 12.91
C GLY A 1003 -40.01 -20.73 12.46
N THR A 1004 -39.92 -21.05 11.17
CA THR A 1004 -39.95 -22.45 10.68
C THR A 1004 -38.68 -23.26 10.95
N PHE A 1005 -37.58 -22.61 11.35
CA PHE A 1005 -36.26 -23.23 11.45
C PHE A 1005 -35.88 -23.70 12.86
N GLY A 1006 -36.71 -23.42 13.87
CA GLY A 1006 -36.56 -23.93 15.24
C GLY A 1006 -37.15 -25.33 15.49
N GLY A 1007 -37.45 -26.09 14.43
CA GLY A 1007 -38.16 -27.38 14.50
C GLY A 1007 -37.47 -28.47 13.69
N SER A 1008 -37.56 -29.72 14.15
CA SER A 1008 -36.88 -30.88 13.56
C SER A 1008 -37.49 -31.34 12.24
N GLY A 1009 -37.15 -30.65 11.15
CA GLY A 1009 -37.32 -31.13 9.78
C GLY A 1009 -37.56 -30.05 8.74
N PHE A 1010 -36.70 -29.99 7.71
CA PHE A 1010 -37.07 -29.38 6.44
C PHE A 1010 -38.29 -30.11 5.88
N ASN A 1011 -39.47 -29.49 5.97
CA ASN A 1011 -40.72 -30.14 5.64
C ASN A 1011 -40.81 -30.40 4.12
N MET A 1012 -40.77 -31.68 3.73
CA MET A 1012 -40.66 -32.10 2.33
C MET A 1012 -41.96 -31.85 1.57
N ASN A 1013 -42.05 -30.75 0.81
CA ASN A 1013 -43.15 -30.54 -0.14
C ASN A 1013 -42.70 -29.73 -1.38
N PRO A 1014 -42.33 -30.40 -2.49
CA PRO A 1014 -41.81 -29.74 -3.68
C PRO A 1014 -42.93 -29.41 -4.69
N MET A 1015 -43.88 -28.55 -4.33
CA MET A 1015 -44.80 -27.94 -5.30
C MET A 1015 -45.10 -26.46 -5.00
N LEU A 1016 -44.75 -25.62 -5.98
CA LEU A 1016 -45.34 -24.28 -6.13
C LEU A 1016 -46.72 -24.42 -6.79
N PRO A 1017 -47.72 -23.59 -6.43
CA PRO A 1017 -48.88 -23.40 -7.28
C PRO A 1017 -48.45 -22.73 -8.59
N SER A 1018 -48.96 -23.22 -9.73
CA SER A 1018 -48.71 -22.63 -11.04
C SER A 1018 -49.35 -21.24 -11.14
N ILE A 1019 -48.56 -20.22 -11.46
CA ILE A 1019 -49.07 -18.88 -11.77
C ILE A 1019 -49.35 -18.80 -13.28
N SER A 1020 -50.56 -18.37 -13.61
CA SER A 1020 -51.02 -17.95 -14.94
C SER A 1020 -50.84 -16.45 -15.13
#